data_AF-A0A417R4E9-F1
#
_entry.id   AF-A0A417R4E9-F1
#
_cell.length_a   1.000
_cell.length_b   1.000
_cell.length_c   1.000
_cell.angle_alpha   90.00
_cell.angle_beta   90.00
_cell.angle_gamma   90.00
#
_symmetry.space_group_name_H-M   'P 1'
#
loop_
_entity.id
_entity.type
_entity.pdbx_description
1 polymer ?
#
loop_
_entity_poly.entity_id
_entity_poly.type
_entity_poly.pdbx_seq_one_letter_code
_entity_poly.pdbx_strand_id
1 'polypeptide(L)'
;MLKTGTIIAERYEILGKIGTGGMADVYKAKDHKLNRFVAVKVLKPEFREDTTFIRKFRSEAQAAAGLTHPNIVNVFDVGDDGGVYYIVMELIEGITLKEYIAKKGKLSIKEATSIAIQVSMGLEAAHNHGIVHRDVKPQNIIISTDGKVKVTDFGIARAASSNTISSNVMGSVHYSSPEQVRGGYSDEKSDIYSLGITLYEMVTGRVPFDGDTTVAIAIKHLQEEMVPPSVYTENLPYSLEQIILKCTQKSVGRRYEKMEDVIADLKHSLIDPQGNFVTLSSVDNEAKTVVISDEELGEIKNTPRASSKKSDVEDLEDEIYDTDYDSDDEDYEETPAGKKSDRKKKKKGPNSAVTIVALLAGAVVLVGAIFVIGKAAGIIGSDGAETTPQTEQAADTADEDGMVTVPVLVGKTEEEASTLLEEEKLGKQMMGEENSTQEKGRISSQDIPAGTKVEQYTTLKYYISKGQQEITVPGVSGQTGVDAQQTLEDLGLTVTVQKEYSEADDSGWPLTEPGYVMAVSPEAGTSMTAGGSVTLTVSRGLDYGDTAQIPYVVGMTKNEAITTLGKWADIQITEQQSSEVPAGQVISQDPSATSEDGDTAYGNPDETISIVVSSGNQAPADTTTTTDTTTDSASTADTAQQSTAAANGEVWKCTQTLNTPNGYQGGAIRLELIQEVNGETTSTKVVDGEAITFPYTLDITGASGVSEGTLYVSELIDGNFQQLGSYPLTFKKAE
;
A
#
# COMPACT_ATOMS: atom_id res chain seq x y z
N MET A 1 23.31 -14.62 32.99
CA MET A 1 22.11 -14.15 33.72
C MET A 1 22.48 -13.95 35.18
N LEU A 2 21.98 -12.92 35.85
CA LEU A 2 22.19 -12.72 37.29
C LEU A 2 21.26 -13.65 38.11
N LYS A 3 21.58 -13.87 39.39
CA LYS A 3 20.77 -14.68 40.31
C LYS A 3 20.02 -13.79 41.30
N THR A 4 18.87 -14.26 41.79
CA THR A 4 18.23 -13.66 42.97
C THR A 4 19.20 -13.71 44.16
N GLY A 5 19.30 -12.61 44.91
CA GLY A 5 20.27 -12.41 45.99
C GLY A 5 21.65 -11.95 45.53
N THR A 6 21.92 -11.79 44.23
CA THR A 6 23.11 -11.05 43.76
C THR A 6 22.94 -9.57 44.11
N ILE A 7 23.93 -8.96 44.75
CA ILE A 7 23.99 -7.52 45.02
C ILE A 7 24.96 -6.88 44.02
N ILE A 8 24.51 -5.81 43.34
CA ILE A 8 25.34 -4.99 42.44
C ILE A 8 25.77 -3.71 43.17
N ALA A 9 27.03 -3.30 43.00
CA ALA A 9 27.64 -2.07 43.53
C ALA A 9 27.39 -1.88 45.04
N GLU A 10 27.41 -2.99 45.79
CA GLU A 10 27.09 -3.09 47.23
C GLU A 10 25.74 -2.45 47.65
N ARG A 11 24.81 -2.26 46.70
CA ARG A 11 23.61 -1.44 46.87
C ARG A 11 22.32 -2.08 46.37
N TYR A 12 22.36 -2.75 45.21
CA TYR A 12 21.18 -3.20 44.50
C TYR A 12 21.03 -4.72 44.56
N GLU A 13 20.19 -5.22 45.46
CA GLU A 13 19.88 -6.64 45.58
C GLU A 13 18.88 -7.06 44.50
N ILE A 14 19.31 -7.93 43.57
CA ILE A 14 18.46 -8.51 42.53
C ILE A 14 17.45 -9.47 43.17
N LEU A 15 16.16 -9.20 42.98
CA LEU A 15 15.07 -10.02 43.51
C LEU A 15 14.54 -11.01 42.47
N GLY A 16 14.46 -10.59 41.20
CA GLY A 16 14.07 -11.47 40.10
C GLY A 16 14.13 -10.76 38.75
N LYS A 17 14.18 -11.53 37.66
CA LYS A 17 14.09 -11.00 36.29
C LYS A 17 12.64 -10.64 35.97
N ILE A 18 12.43 -9.47 35.37
CA ILE A 18 11.09 -8.95 34.98
C ILE A 18 10.96 -8.68 33.48
N GLY A 19 12.06 -8.63 32.72
CA GLY A 19 12.03 -8.43 31.27
C GLY A 19 13.28 -8.94 30.56
N THR A 20 13.15 -9.21 29.26
CA THR A 20 14.25 -9.58 28.36
C THR A 20 14.16 -8.75 27.10
N GLY A 21 15.13 -7.85 26.86
CA GLY A 21 15.25 -7.10 25.61
C GLY A 21 16.21 -7.79 24.64
N GLY A 22 16.60 -7.08 23.58
CA GLY A 22 17.65 -7.52 22.65
C GLY A 22 19.03 -7.57 23.33
N MET A 23 19.60 -6.40 23.66
CA MET A 23 20.94 -6.29 24.26
C MET A 23 20.99 -6.46 25.79
N ALA A 24 19.87 -6.30 26.49
CA ALA A 24 19.83 -6.22 27.95
C ALA A 24 18.73 -7.09 28.58
N ASP A 25 18.95 -7.45 29.84
CA ASP A 25 17.97 -8.08 30.73
C ASP A 25 17.49 -7.05 31.77
N VAL A 26 16.20 -7.07 32.15
CA VAL A 26 15.66 -6.17 33.18
C VAL A 26 15.27 -6.97 34.42
N TYR A 27 15.69 -6.49 35.59
CA TYR A 27 15.47 -7.13 36.88
C TYR A 27 14.75 -6.18 37.86
N LYS A 28 13.86 -6.70 38.72
CA LYS A 28 13.37 -6.00 39.91
C LYS A 28 14.44 -6.15 41.00
N ALA A 29 14.87 -5.03 41.57
CA ALA A 29 15.88 -4.99 42.62
C ALA A 29 15.44 -4.13 43.81
N LYS A 30 16.13 -4.28 44.95
CA LYS A 30 16.02 -3.38 46.09
C LYS A 30 17.28 -2.51 46.21
N ASP A 31 17.10 -1.19 46.16
CA ASP A 31 18.12 -0.21 46.55
C ASP A 31 18.16 -0.13 48.08
N HIS A 32 19.20 -0.69 48.69
CA HIS A 32 19.34 -0.71 50.16
C HIS A 32 19.77 0.64 50.76
N LYS A 33 20.37 1.56 49.98
CA LYS A 33 20.73 2.90 50.47
C LYS A 33 19.52 3.81 50.59
N LEU A 34 18.55 3.69 49.67
CA LEU A 34 17.30 4.46 49.68
C LEU A 34 16.06 3.66 50.12
N ASN A 35 16.25 2.39 50.50
CA ASN A 35 15.22 1.42 50.92
C ASN A 35 13.97 1.40 50.01
N ARG A 36 14.18 1.39 48.69
CA ARG A 36 13.13 1.40 47.66
C ARG A 36 13.33 0.27 46.64
N PHE A 37 12.26 -0.13 45.95
CA PHE A 37 12.37 -1.00 44.78
C PHE A 37 12.71 -0.17 43.53
N VAL A 38 13.52 -0.76 42.65
CA VAL A 38 13.97 -0.16 41.38
C VAL A 38 13.98 -1.23 40.30
N ALA A 39 13.88 -0.80 39.03
CA ALA A 39 14.23 -1.66 37.91
C ALA A 39 15.73 -1.49 37.61
N VAL A 40 16.42 -2.59 37.32
CA VAL A 40 17.84 -2.58 36.93
C VAL A 40 17.95 -3.27 35.57
N LYS A 41 18.27 -2.49 34.55
CA LYS A 41 18.57 -2.95 33.20
C LYS A 41 20.07 -3.30 33.15
N VAL A 42 20.42 -4.49 32.69
CA VAL A 42 21.78 -5.03 32.74
C VAL A 42 22.17 -5.57 31.37
N LEU A 43 23.34 -5.16 30.86
CA LEU A 43 23.84 -5.62 29.57
C LEU A 43 24.10 -7.14 29.60
N LYS A 44 23.57 -7.88 28.62
CA LYS A 44 23.74 -9.34 28.52
C LYS A 44 25.21 -9.71 28.30
N PRO A 45 25.67 -10.88 28.80
CA PRO A 45 27.08 -11.29 28.67
C PRO A 45 27.63 -11.20 27.25
N GLU A 46 26.84 -11.57 26.23
CA GLU A 46 27.27 -11.55 24.82
C GLU A 46 27.71 -10.17 24.29
N PHE A 47 27.31 -9.06 24.94
CA PHE A 47 27.59 -7.70 24.49
C PHE A 47 28.57 -6.92 25.39
N ARG A 48 29.17 -7.56 26.41
CA ARG A 48 30.02 -6.89 27.41
C ARG A 48 31.44 -6.61 26.98
N GLU A 49 31.90 -7.26 25.91
CA GLU A 49 33.25 -7.05 25.37
C GLU A 49 33.24 -6.14 24.13
N ASP A 50 32.07 -5.91 23.51
CA ASP A 50 31.92 -4.99 22.39
C ASP A 50 31.67 -3.56 22.87
N THR A 51 32.72 -2.74 22.80
CA THR A 51 32.70 -1.30 23.11
C THR A 51 31.59 -0.52 22.39
N THR A 52 31.09 -1.00 21.26
CA THR A 52 29.97 -0.41 20.51
C THR A 52 28.65 -0.55 21.27
N PHE A 53 28.36 -1.72 21.83
CA PHE A 53 27.15 -1.93 22.64
C PHE A 53 27.27 -1.29 24.02
N ILE A 54 28.44 -1.33 24.65
CA ILE A 54 28.70 -0.63 25.92
C ILE A 54 28.46 0.88 25.76
N ARG A 55 28.95 1.48 24.67
CA ARG A 55 28.74 2.91 24.36
C ARG A 55 27.26 3.23 24.15
N LYS A 56 26.56 2.50 23.27
CA LYS A 56 25.11 2.67 23.04
C LYS A 56 24.32 2.59 24.35
N PHE A 57 24.60 1.59 25.18
CA PHE A 57 23.94 1.36 26.47
C PHE A 57 24.17 2.50 27.47
N ARG A 58 25.40 3.03 27.57
CA ARG A 58 25.69 4.20 28.40
C ARG A 58 25.01 5.47 27.88
N SER A 59 25.04 5.71 26.56
CA SER A 59 24.45 6.91 25.96
C SER A 59 22.92 6.93 26.06
N GLU A 60 22.24 5.80 25.87
CA GLU A 60 20.79 5.65 26.13
C GLU A 60 20.44 6.11 27.56
N ALA A 61 21.21 5.65 28.55
CA ALA A 61 21.01 6.01 29.94
C ALA A 61 21.25 7.51 30.20
N GLN A 62 22.29 8.08 29.57
CA GLN A 62 22.65 9.48 29.69
C GLN A 62 21.58 10.41 29.10
N ALA A 63 20.97 10.04 27.98
CA ALA A 63 19.86 10.78 27.39
C ALA A 63 18.63 10.80 28.32
N ALA A 64 18.27 9.67 28.91
CA ALA A 64 17.14 9.59 29.83
C ALA A 64 17.42 10.20 31.23
N ALA A 65 18.69 10.24 31.68
CA ALA A 65 19.07 10.75 33.00
C ALA A 65 18.84 12.26 33.20
N GLY A 66 18.81 13.05 32.12
CA GLY A 66 18.47 14.48 32.17
C GLY A 66 16.97 14.76 32.25
N LEU A 67 16.11 13.76 32.06
CA LEU A 67 14.66 13.93 31.91
C LEU A 67 13.92 13.61 33.21
N THR A 68 12.98 14.46 33.59
CA THR A 68 12.06 14.22 34.73
C THR A 68 10.66 14.63 34.32
N HIS A 69 9.82 13.66 33.98
CA HIS A 69 8.47 13.88 33.48
C HIS A 69 7.53 12.73 33.92
N PRO A 70 6.25 12.98 34.29
CA PRO A 70 5.31 11.92 34.68
C PRO A 70 5.17 10.80 33.63
N ASN A 71 5.29 11.12 32.34
CA ASN A 71 5.17 10.16 31.23
C ASN A 71 6.50 9.62 30.69
N ILE A 72 7.59 9.77 31.45
CA ILE A 72 8.90 9.16 31.16
C ILE A 72 9.27 8.23 32.33
N VAL A 73 9.96 7.11 32.07
CA VAL A 73 10.62 6.30 33.10
C VAL A 73 11.89 7.01 33.57
N ASN A 74 11.92 7.44 34.84
CA ASN A 74 13.08 8.18 35.36
C ASN A 74 14.30 7.25 35.52
N VAL A 75 15.46 7.65 35.01
CA VAL A 75 16.75 7.01 35.32
C VAL A 75 17.31 7.62 36.62
N PHE A 76 17.88 6.79 37.48
CA PHE A 76 18.37 7.17 38.81
C PHE A 76 19.88 7.00 38.99
N ASP A 77 20.50 6.06 38.27
CA ASP A 77 21.91 5.68 38.46
C ASP A 77 22.39 4.89 37.24
N VAL A 78 23.69 4.94 36.93
CA VAL A 78 24.32 4.23 35.80
C VAL A 78 25.71 3.78 36.25
N GLY A 79 26.09 2.53 35.99
CA GLY A 79 27.37 2.03 36.49
C GLY A 79 27.91 0.78 35.81
N ASP A 80 29.07 0.38 36.33
CA ASP A 80 29.83 -0.81 35.98
C ASP A 80 30.30 -1.43 37.30
N ASP A 81 29.98 -2.71 37.50
CA ASP A 81 30.41 -3.49 38.67
C ASP A 81 31.11 -4.76 38.19
N GLY A 82 32.43 -4.73 38.11
CA GLY A 82 33.24 -5.86 37.64
C GLY A 82 32.93 -6.31 36.20
N GLY A 83 32.61 -5.39 35.29
CA GLY A 83 32.17 -5.68 33.92
C GLY A 83 30.66 -5.96 33.81
N VAL A 84 29.89 -5.79 34.88
CA VAL A 84 28.42 -5.77 34.85
C VAL A 84 27.96 -4.34 34.59
N TYR A 85 27.81 -3.96 33.32
CA TYR A 85 27.19 -2.68 32.95
C TYR A 85 25.70 -2.69 33.29
N TYR A 86 25.24 -1.68 34.04
CA TYR A 86 23.85 -1.55 34.48
C TYR A 86 23.32 -0.11 34.45
N ILE A 87 22.00 0.01 34.33
CA ILE A 87 21.21 1.25 34.45
C ILE A 87 20.13 0.99 35.51
N VAL A 88 19.98 1.91 36.44
CA VAL A 88 18.97 1.85 37.51
C VAL A 88 17.89 2.87 37.21
N MET A 89 16.64 2.43 37.20
CA MET A 89 15.50 3.24 36.76
C MET A 89 14.25 2.97 37.60
N GLU A 90 13.25 3.81 37.41
CA GLU A 90 11.94 3.72 38.05
C GLU A 90 11.28 2.36 37.79
N LEU A 91 10.88 1.66 38.87
CA LEU A 91 10.13 0.42 38.74
C LEU A 91 8.65 0.75 38.50
N ILE A 92 8.17 0.48 37.29
CA ILE A 92 6.75 0.62 36.95
C ILE A 92 6.07 -0.73 37.16
N GLU A 93 5.05 -0.78 38.03
CA GLU A 93 4.20 -1.96 38.18
C GLU A 93 3.05 -1.84 37.17
N GLY A 94 3.11 -2.65 36.10
CA GLY A 94 2.30 -2.50 34.90
C GLY A 94 2.64 -3.54 33.82
N ILE A 95 2.23 -3.28 32.58
CA ILE A 95 2.55 -4.09 31.38
C ILE A 95 2.90 -3.17 30.21
N THR A 96 3.55 -3.70 29.16
CA THR A 96 3.80 -2.94 27.93
C THR A 96 2.51 -2.68 27.16
N LEU A 97 2.49 -1.63 26.34
CA LEU A 97 1.40 -1.34 25.41
C LEU A 97 1.23 -2.49 24.39
N LYS A 98 2.32 -3.15 23.96
CA LYS A 98 2.23 -4.34 23.09
C LYS A 98 1.45 -5.48 23.74
N GLU A 99 1.73 -5.78 25.01
CA GLU A 99 0.96 -6.78 25.78
C GLU A 99 -0.49 -6.34 26.03
N TYR A 100 -0.75 -5.04 26.15
CA TYR A 100 -2.10 -4.52 26.37
C TYR A 100 -2.96 -4.58 25.10
N ILE A 101 -2.39 -4.26 23.93
CA ILE A 101 -3.01 -4.47 22.61
C ILE A 101 -3.27 -5.97 22.43
N ALA A 102 -2.26 -6.83 22.61
CA ALA A 102 -2.40 -8.28 22.45
C ALA A 102 -3.48 -8.91 23.35
N LYS A 103 -3.72 -8.36 24.56
CA LYS A 103 -4.78 -8.81 25.47
C LYS A 103 -6.18 -8.31 25.11
N LYS A 104 -6.31 -7.32 24.23
CA LYS A 104 -7.58 -6.71 23.80
C LYS A 104 -7.91 -6.90 22.32
N GLY A 105 -6.96 -7.35 21.50
CA GLY A 105 -7.03 -7.27 20.03
C GLY A 105 -6.81 -5.83 19.56
N LYS A 106 -7.75 -4.92 19.86
CA LYS A 106 -7.63 -3.48 19.61
C LYS A 106 -8.19 -2.64 20.77
N LEU A 107 -7.74 -1.40 20.89
CA LEU A 107 -8.15 -0.48 21.96
C LEU A 107 -9.40 0.29 21.60
N SER A 108 -10.18 0.70 22.61
CA SER A 108 -11.24 1.66 22.39
C SER A 108 -10.66 3.03 22.06
N ILE A 109 -11.35 3.80 21.21
CA ILE A 109 -10.88 5.10 20.71
C ILE A 109 -10.43 6.04 21.86
N LYS A 110 -11.21 6.12 22.94
CA LYS A 110 -10.90 6.96 24.11
C LYS A 110 -9.64 6.50 24.86
N GLU A 111 -9.36 5.19 24.88
CA GLU A 111 -8.12 4.65 25.46
C GLU A 111 -6.94 4.94 24.55
N ALA A 112 -7.04 4.67 23.23
CA ALA A 112 -5.98 4.93 22.26
C ALA A 112 -5.56 6.40 22.25
N THR A 113 -6.52 7.34 22.18
CA THR A 113 -6.24 8.78 22.22
C THR A 113 -5.67 9.22 23.58
N SER A 114 -6.16 8.69 24.70
CA SER A 114 -5.63 9.00 26.04
C SER A 114 -4.19 8.51 26.25
N ILE A 115 -3.88 7.31 25.73
CA ILE A 115 -2.52 6.75 25.72
C ILE A 115 -1.62 7.59 24.81
N ALA A 116 -2.08 7.92 23.60
CA ALA A 116 -1.32 8.73 22.65
C ALA A 116 -1.00 10.13 23.19
N ILE A 117 -1.94 10.82 23.85
CA ILE A 117 -1.69 12.12 24.49
C ILE A 117 -0.58 12.00 25.55
N GLN A 118 -0.63 10.96 26.40
CA GLN A 118 0.39 10.75 27.44
C GLN A 118 1.77 10.40 26.86
N VAL A 119 1.84 9.56 25.82
CA VAL A 119 3.09 9.27 25.10
C VAL A 119 3.64 10.53 24.44
N SER A 120 2.79 11.31 23.78
CA SER A 120 3.16 12.56 23.11
C SER A 120 3.72 13.57 24.12
N MET A 121 3.10 13.74 25.28
CA MET A 121 3.64 14.60 26.36
C MET A 121 5.01 14.10 26.88
N GLY A 122 5.24 12.78 26.89
CA GLY A 122 6.56 12.21 27.17
C GLY A 122 7.61 12.55 26.11
N LEU A 123 7.25 12.47 24.83
CA LEU A 123 8.14 12.79 23.71
C LEU A 123 8.40 14.29 23.61
N GLU A 124 7.37 15.13 23.75
CA GLU A 124 7.46 16.60 23.84
C GLU A 124 8.44 17.04 24.94
N ALA A 125 8.37 16.44 26.12
CA ALA A 125 9.29 16.74 27.21
C ALA A 125 10.75 16.38 26.88
N ALA A 126 11.01 15.38 26.04
CA ALA A 126 12.34 15.01 25.58
C ALA A 126 12.83 15.89 24.42
N HIS A 127 11.96 16.17 23.44
CA HIS A 127 12.22 17.07 22.30
C HIS A 127 12.61 18.47 22.78
N ASN A 128 11.92 19.01 23.79
CA ASN A 128 12.28 20.29 24.43
C ASN A 128 13.66 20.31 25.12
N HIS A 129 14.31 19.14 25.31
CA HIS A 129 15.69 19.02 25.80
C HIS A 129 16.67 18.54 24.69
N GLY A 130 16.25 18.53 23.42
CA GLY A 130 17.05 18.08 22.27
C GLY A 130 17.18 16.56 22.14
N ILE A 131 16.37 15.78 22.87
CA ILE A 131 16.48 14.31 22.94
C ILE A 131 15.37 13.68 22.09
N VAL A 132 15.77 13.09 20.96
CA VAL A 132 14.91 12.31 20.05
C VAL A 132 14.92 10.84 20.46
N HIS A 133 13.76 10.20 20.51
CA HIS A 133 13.57 8.83 21.02
C HIS A 133 13.97 7.74 20.00
N ARG A 134 13.72 7.94 18.71
CA ARG A 134 14.11 7.11 17.55
C ARG A 134 13.60 5.65 17.50
N ASP A 135 13.12 5.09 18.60
CA ASP A 135 12.56 3.72 18.67
C ASP A 135 11.18 3.73 19.36
N VAL A 136 10.29 4.65 18.96
CA VAL A 136 8.93 4.76 19.55
C VAL A 136 8.06 3.61 19.05
N LYS A 137 7.66 2.71 19.96
CA LYS A 137 6.87 1.52 19.65
C LYS A 137 6.14 0.97 20.89
N PRO A 138 5.09 0.13 20.75
CA PRO A 138 4.32 -0.42 21.87
C PRO A 138 5.11 -1.21 22.93
N GLN A 139 6.30 -1.72 22.60
CA GLN A 139 7.17 -2.43 23.54
C GLN A 139 7.92 -1.46 24.49
N ASN A 140 8.16 -0.22 24.03
CA ASN A 140 8.90 0.82 24.75
C ASN A 140 7.96 1.79 25.50
N ILE A 141 6.68 1.43 25.61
CA ILE A 141 5.62 2.18 26.29
C ILE A 141 5.01 1.26 27.35
N ILE A 142 4.99 1.70 28.60
CA ILE A 142 4.48 0.93 29.75
C ILE A 142 3.21 1.61 30.29
N ILE A 143 2.17 0.82 30.54
CA ILE A 143 0.93 1.23 31.21
C ILE A 143 0.96 0.67 32.64
N SER A 144 0.93 1.56 33.63
CA SER A 144 0.91 1.19 35.05
C SER A 144 -0.46 0.70 35.51
N THR A 145 -0.50 0.00 36.66
CA THR A 145 -1.74 -0.45 37.31
C THR A 145 -2.67 0.69 37.76
N ASP A 146 -2.15 1.91 37.89
CA ASP A 146 -2.94 3.13 38.16
C ASP A 146 -3.26 3.95 36.90
N GLY A 147 -3.05 3.38 35.70
CA GLY A 147 -3.51 3.93 34.42
C GLY A 147 -2.63 5.04 33.82
N LYS A 148 -1.45 5.30 34.39
CA LYS A 148 -0.47 6.20 33.78
C LYS A 148 0.31 5.51 32.67
N VAL A 149 0.69 6.25 31.65
CA VAL A 149 1.54 5.77 30.56
C VAL A 149 2.93 6.39 30.67
N LYS A 150 3.97 5.58 30.54
CA LYS A 150 5.38 6.01 30.57
C LYS A 150 6.17 5.45 29.39
N VAL A 151 6.97 6.32 28.77
CA VAL A 151 7.94 5.98 27.73
C VAL A 151 9.28 5.58 28.36
N THR A 152 9.93 4.55 27.82
CA THR A 152 11.25 4.02 28.23
C THR A 152 12.12 3.74 27.01
N ASP A 153 13.40 3.46 27.20
CA ASP A 153 14.31 2.98 26.15
C ASP A 153 14.54 4.01 25.02
N PHE A 154 14.94 5.24 25.41
CA PHE A 154 15.29 6.34 24.49
C PHE A 154 16.48 5.98 23.59
N GLY A 155 16.17 5.59 22.35
CA GLY A 155 17.08 4.92 21.43
C GLY A 155 18.21 5.79 20.87
N ILE A 156 19.45 5.48 21.27
CA ILE A 156 20.66 5.93 20.58
C ILE A 156 21.15 4.82 19.64
N ALA A 157 20.48 4.74 18.49
CA ALA A 157 20.69 3.69 17.48
C ALA A 157 20.97 4.28 16.09
N ARG A 158 22.21 4.72 15.84
CA ARG A 158 22.78 4.63 14.48
C ARG A 158 24.24 4.17 14.48
N ALA A 159 24.40 2.86 14.65
CA ALA A 159 25.57 2.12 14.19
C ALA A 159 25.16 0.67 13.94
N ALA A 160 24.49 0.44 12.82
CA ALA A 160 24.33 -0.85 12.18
C ALA A 160 25.12 -0.80 10.87
N SER A 161 26.45 -0.85 10.99
CA SER A 161 27.33 -1.18 9.87
C SER A 161 26.97 -2.59 9.35
N SER A 162 27.17 -2.80 8.06
CA SER A 162 26.44 -3.81 7.28
C SER A 162 26.67 -5.27 7.72
N ASN A 163 25.68 -6.10 7.38
CA ASN A 163 25.76 -7.57 7.18
C ASN A 163 25.46 -8.54 8.34
N THR A 164 25.08 -8.11 9.56
CA THR A 164 24.49 -9.03 10.56
C THR A 164 23.28 -8.45 11.28
N ILE A 165 22.09 -8.63 10.69
CA ILE A 165 20.81 -8.36 11.35
C ILE A 165 20.46 -9.56 12.23
N SER A 166 20.44 -9.39 13.56
CA SER A 166 19.95 -10.43 14.47
C SER A 166 18.42 -10.41 14.55
N SER A 167 17.82 -11.54 14.93
CA SER A 167 16.35 -11.74 14.95
C SER A 167 15.59 -10.72 15.80
N ASN A 168 16.22 -10.10 16.81
CA ASN A 168 15.60 -9.07 17.63
C ASN A 168 15.39 -7.71 16.92
N VAL A 169 15.95 -7.49 15.73
CA VAL A 169 15.67 -6.29 14.91
C VAL A 169 14.30 -6.38 14.22
N MET A 170 13.78 -7.61 14.05
CA MET A 170 12.59 -7.90 13.24
C MET A 170 11.29 -7.20 13.70
N GLY A 171 11.23 -6.73 14.95
CA GLY A 171 10.08 -6.01 15.51
C GLY A 171 10.23 -4.48 15.71
N SER A 172 11.36 -3.87 15.31
CA SER A 172 11.49 -2.39 15.27
C SER A 172 11.22 -1.81 13.89
N VAL A 173 11.41 -2.59 12.83
CA VAL A 173 11.26 -2.09 11.45
C VAL A 173 9.82 -1.63 11.16
N HIS A 174 8.81 -2.31 11.69
CA HIS A 174 7.38 -1.98 11.57
C HIS A 174 6.97 -0.59 12.06
N TYR A 175 7.82 0.08 12.85
CA TYR A 175 7.55 1.41 13.40
C TYR A 175 8.56 2.47 12.90
N SER A 176 9.52 2.05 12.08
CA SER A 176 10.63 2.90 11.62
C SER A 176 10.17 3.91 10.58
N SER A 177 10.67 5.14 10.67
CA SER A 177 10.30 6.19 9.73
C SER A 177 11.00 6.05 8.36
N PRO A 178 10.46 6.65 7.27
CA PRO A 178 11.05 6.54 5.94
C PRO A 178 12.49 7.08 5.87
N GLU A 179 12.80 8.15 6.60
CA GLU A 179 14.15 8.69 6.71
C GLU A 179 15.08 7.83 7.56
N GLN A 180 14.59 7.12 8.60
CA GLN A 180 15.37 6.11 9.30
C GLN A 180 15.74 4.94 8.37
N VAL A 181 14.76 4.42 7.63
CA VAL A 181 14.96 3.32 6.67
C VAL A 181 15.96 3.67 5.57
N ARG A 182 15.91 4.90 5.02
CA ARG A 182 16.90 5.38 4.05
C ARG A 182 18.30 5.62 4.63
N GLY A 183 18.46 5.59 5.96
CA GLY A 183 19.68 6.06 6.60
C GLY A 183 19.93 7.56 6.40
N GLY A 184 18.86 8.36 6.42
CA GLY A 184 18.93 9.82 6.52
C GLY A 184 19.25 10.30 7.94
N TYR A 185 19.03 11.58 8.20
CA TYR A 185 18.97 12.11 9.56
C TYR A 185 17.62 11.76 10.19
N SER A 186 17.56 11.61 11.52
CA SER A 186 16.34 11.24 12.26
C SER A 186 16.14 12.17 13.44
N ASP A 187 15.05 12.92 13.38
CA ASP A 187 14.72 14.07 14.22
C ASP A 187 13.40 13.86 14.99
N GLU A 188 12.91 14.93 15.62
CA GLU A 188 11.63 14.95 16.35
C GLU A 188 10.45 14.47 15.49
N LYS A 189 10.49 14.69 14.17
CA LYS A 189 9.44 14.27 13.22
C LYS A 189 9.53 12.79 12.85
N SER A 190 10.67 12.13 13.09
CA SER A 190 10.74 10.66 13.05
C SER A 190 9.92 10.04 14.18
N ASP A 191 9.99 10.60 15.40
CA ASP A 191 9.18 10.13 16.54
C ASP A 191 7.68 10.35 16.30
N ILE A 192 7.29 11.47 15.67
CA ILE A 192 5.89 11.75 15.25
C ILE A 192 5.38 10.66 14.30
N TYR A 193 6.20 10.22 13.33
CA TYR A 193 5.84 9.13 12.42
C TYR A 193 5.63 7.81 13.17
N SER A 194 6.60 7.42 13.99
CA SER A 194 6.56 6.18 14.78
C SER A 194 5.41 6.14 15.80
N LEU A 195 5.04 7.30 16.36
CA LEU A 195 3.83 7.49 17.15
C LEU A 195 2.56 7.30 16.30
N GLY A 196 2.52 7.83 15.08
CA GLY A 196 1.41 7.60 14.14
C GLY A 196 1.17 6.13 13.84
N ILE A 197 2.24 5.37 13.60
CA ILE A 197 2.18 3.91 13.42
C ILE A 197 1.74 3.20 14.71
N THR A 198 2.24 3.63 15.87
CA THR A 198 1.82 3.11 17.18
C THR A 198 0.32 3.34 17.43
N LEU A 199 -0.20 4.52 17.08
CA LEU A 199 -1.62 4.87 17.20
C LEU A 199 -2.50 4.09 16.20
N TYR A 200 -2.01 3.85 14.97
CA TYR A 200 -2.64 2.96 14.01
C TYR A 200 -2.83 1.54 14.59
N GLU A 201 -1.78 0.96 15.18
CA GLU A 201 -1.87 -0.36 15.82
C GLU A 201 -2.83 -0.35 17.01
N MET A 202 -2.82 0.72 17.83
CA MET A 202 -3.77 0.84 18.94
C MET A 202 -5.23 0.77 18.48
N VAL A 203 -5.62 1.46 17.39
CA VAL A 203 -7.03 1.53 16.95
C VAL A 203 -7.46 0.40 16.00
N THR A 204 -6.53 -0.29 15.33
CA THR A 204 -6.84 -1.37 14.37
C THR A 204 -6.49 -2.77 14.88
N GLY A 205 -5.57 -2.89 15.84
CA GLY A 205 -5.01 -4.15 16.32
C GLY A 205 -3.94 -4.76 15.41
N ARG A 206 -3.48 -4.03 14.38
CA ARG A 206 -2.46 -4.47 13.42
C ARG A 206 -1.52 -3.33 13.03
N VAL A 207 -0.32 -3.65 12.59
CA VAL A 207 0.57 -2.66 11.96
C VAL A 207 0.08 -2.35 10.53
N PRO A 208 0.31 -1.13 10.00
CA PRO A 208 -0.14 -0.74 8.66
C PRO A 208 0.69 -1.38 7.53
N PHE A 209 1.94 -1.75 7.82
CA PHE A 209 2.86 -2.38 6.89
C PHE A 209 3.45 -3.63 7.55
N ASP A 210 3.38 -4.78 6.89
CA ASP A 210 3.94 -6.05 7.35
C ASP A 210 4.44 -6.88 6.17
N GLY A 211 5.23 -7.92 6.42
CA GLY A 211 5.74 -8.84 5.40
C GLY A 211 6.91 -9.71 5.87
N ASP A 212 7.23 -10.76 5.11
CA ASP A 212 8.09 -11.87 5.54
C ASP A 212 9.56 -11.49 5.82
N THR A 213 10.00 -10.32 5.35
CA THR A 213 11.36 -9.82 5.57
C THR A 213 11.35 -8.38 6.07
N THR A 214 12.34 -8.04 6.89
CA THR A 214 12.56 -6.66 7.36
C THR A 214 12.82 -5.70 6.20
N VAL A 215 13.42 -6.17 5.10
CA VAL A 215 13.65 -5.38 3.89
C VAL A 215 12.33 -5.06 3.17
N ALA A 216 11.41 -6.02 3.09
CA ALA A 216 10.08 -5.77 2.52
C ALA A 216 9.29 -4.73 3.36
N ILE A 217 9.23 -4.90 4.68
CA ILE A 217 8.56 -3.95 5.58
C ILE A 217 9.18 -2.54 5.45
N ALA A 218 10.52 -2.46 5.40
CA ALA A 218 11.24 -1.22 5.17
C ALA A 218 10.85 -0.55 3.83
N ILE A 219 10.78 -1.31 2.74
CA ILE A 219 10.34 -0.80 1.42
C ILE A 219 8.90 -0.29 1.49
N LYS A 220 7.99 -0.99 2.19
CA LYS A 220 6.61 -0.52 2.41
C LYS A 220 6.57 0.83 3.14
N HIS A 221 7.38 1.04 4.18
CA HIS A 221 7.53 2.35 4.81
C HIS A 221 8.01 3.43 3.83
N LEU A 222 8.83 3.12 2.83
CA LEU A 222 9.27 4.08 1.81
C LEU A 222 8.24 4.39 0.71
N GLN A 223 7.49 3.38 0.24
CA GLN A 223 6.76 3.44 -1.03
C GLN A 223 5.25 3.14 -0.92
N GLU A 224 4.83 2.17 -0.11
CA GLU A 224 3.43 1.72 -0.06
C GLU A 224 2.52 2.72 0.65
N GLU A 225 1.35 3.06 0.08
CA GLU A 225 0.38 3.91 0.78
C GLU A 225 -0.29 3.14 1.94
N MET A 226 -0.58 3.83 3.04
CA MET A 226 -1.18 3.21 4.21
C MET A 226 -2.68 3.06 4.01
N VAL A 227 -3.19 1.82 4.11
CA VAL A 227 -4.65 1.55 4.14
C VAL A 227 -5.27 2.34 5.30
N PRO A 228 -6.27 3.21 5.07
CA PRO A 228 -6.86 4.04 6.12
C PRO A 228 -7.37 3.21 7.31
N PRO A 229 -7.07 3.57 8.57
CA PRO A 229 -7.45 2.78 9.74
C PRO A 229 -8.97 2.60 9.93
N SER A 230 -9.82 3.44 9.31
CA SER A 230 -11.28 3.28 9.26
C SER A 230 -11.72 2.02 8.53
N VAL A 231 -10.95 1.55 7.53
CA VAL A 231 -11.19 0.28 6.81
C VAL A 231 -11.18 -0.93 7.76
N TYR A 232 -10.44 -0.85 8.87
CA TYR A 232 -10.37 -1.90 9.89
C TYR A 232 -11.17 -1.57 11.16
N THR A 233 -11.73 -0.36 11.27
CA THR A 233 -12.51 0.13 12.42
C THR A 233 -13.58 1.13 11.94
N GLU A 234 -14.75 0.63 11.55
CA GLU A 234 -15.91 1.38 11.02
C GLU A 234 -16.36 2.59 11.85
N ASN A 235 -16.09 2.55 13.17
CA ASN A 235 -16.46 3.55 14.16
C ASN A 235 -15.26 4.42 14.61
N LEU A 236 -14.20 4.47 13.81
CA LEU A 236 -13.08 5.40 14.00
C LEU A 236 -13.54 6.83 13.66
N PRO A 237 -13.38 7.82 14.57
CA PRO A 237 -13.76 9.19 14.25
C PRO A 237 -12.79 9.81 13.24
N TYR A 238 -13.33 10.59 12.31
CA TYR A 238 -12.62 11.18 11.18
C TYR A 238 -11.38 11.97 11.63
N SER A 239 -11.51 12.80 12.68
CA SER A 239 -10.39 13.60 13.18
C SER A 239 -9.20 12.74 13.62
N LEU A 240 -9.44 11.58 14.26
CA LEU A 240 -8.37 10.69 14.72
C LEU A 240 -7.69 9.96 13.55
N GLU A 241 -8.46 9.60 12.52
CA GLU A 241 -7.90 9.07 11.27
C GLU A 241 -6.99 10.11 10.59
N GLN A 242 -7.43 11.38 10.48
CA GLN A 242 -6.60 12.41 9.89
C GLN A 242 -5.32 12.71 10.70
N ILE A 243 -5.38 12.65 12.04
CA ILE A 243 -4.17 12.75 12.89
C ILE A 243 -3.18 11.62 12.56
N ILE A 244 -3.67 10.37 12.46
CA ILE A 244 -2.85 9.21 12.10
C ILE A 244 -2.21 9.42 10.72
N LEU A 245 -3.03 9.73 9.69
CA LEU A 245 -2.60 9.96 8.31
C LEU A 245 -1.60 11.12 8.17
N LYS A 246 -1.71 12.16 9.01
CA LYS A 246 -0.78 13.30 9.06
C LYS A 246 0.54 12.94 9.73
N CYS A 247 0.51 12.23 10.85
CA CYS A 247 1.72 11.71 11.50
C CYS A 247 2.51 10.78 10.55
N THR A 248 1.83 9.91 9.80
CA THR A 248 2.46 8.93 8.91
C THR A 248 2.82 9.46 7.50
N GLN A 249 2.84 10.77 7.27
CA GLN A 249 3.21 11.31 5.96
C GLN A 249 4.63 10.91 5.56
N LYS A 250 4.80 10.42 4.33
CA LYS A 250 6.08 9.91 3.80
C LYS A 250 7.15 11.01 3.74
N SER A 251 6.75 12.25 3.44
CA SER A 251 7.63 13.43 3.51
C SER A 251 7.61 14.03 4.91
N VAL A 252 8.81 14.26 5.47
CA VAL A 252 9.01 14.83 6.82
C VAL A 252 8.28 16.17 6.98
N GLY A 253 8.41 17.08 6.00
CA GLY A 253 7.75 18.40 5.98
C GLY A 253 6.26 18.40 5.65
N ARG A 254 5.59 17.23 5.61
CA ARG A 254 4.11 17.12 5.55
C ARG A 254 3.51 16.56 6.84
N ARG A 255 4.34 16.21 7.83
CA ARG A 255 3.89 15.80 9.17
C ARG A 255 3.53 17.03 10.02
N TYR A 256 3.20 16.80 11.28
CA TYR A 256 3.21 17.87 12.28
C TYR A 256 4.62 18.45 12.46
N GLU A 257 4.71 19.75 12.77
CA GLU A 257 6.01 20.40 12.96
C GLU A 257 6.61 20.03 14.32
N LYS A 258 5.77 19.90 15.35
CA LYS A 258 6.13 19.52 16.71
C LYS A 258 5.16 18.50 17.32
N MET A 259 5.61 17.86 18.41
CA MET A 259 4.76 17.02 19.25
C MET A 259 3.64 17.81 19.97
N GLU A 260 3.86 19.11 20.25
CA GLU A 260 2.86 20.04 20.79
C GLU A 260 1.60 20.11 19.92
N ASP A 261 1.77 20.15 18.59
CA ASP A 261 0.67 20.19 17.62
C ASP A 261 -0.14 18.89 17.64
N VAL A 262 0.55 17.74 17.73
CA VAL A 262 -0.07 16.40 17.85
C VAL A 262 -0.90 16.31 19.14
N ILE A 263 -0.38 16.85 20.25
CA ILE A 263 -1.08 16.90 21.53
C ILE A 263 -2.33 17.78 21.45
N ALA A 264 -2.27 18.91 20.73
CA ALA A 264 -3.41 19.81 20.53
C ALA A 264 -4.52 19.12 19.73
N ASP A 265 -4.20 18.54 18.57
CA ASP A 265 -5.18 17.87 17.72
C ASP A 265 -5.76 16.61 18.38
N LEU A 266 -4.94 15.80 19.08
CA LEU A 266 -5.45 14.65 19.84
C LEU A 266 -6.43 15.09 20.95
N LYS A 267 -6.15 16.19 21.66
CA LYS A 267 -7.09 16.75 22.64
C LYS A 267 -8.35 17.29 21.98
N HIS A 268 -8.25 17.88 20.79
CA HIS A 268 -9.40 18.37 20.04
C HIS A 268 -10.29 17.24 19.51
N SER A 269 -9.71 16.10 19.09
CA SER A 269 -10.45 14.90 18.67
C SER A 269 -11.32 14.27 19.78
N LEU A 270 -11.08 14.60 21.06
CA LEU A 270 -11.92 14.20 22.19
C LEU A 270 -13.13 15.14 22.42
N ILE A 271 -13.12 16.33 21.79
CA ILE A 271 -14.16 17.36 21.91
C ILE A 271 -15.03 17.35 20.65
N ASP A 272 -14.40 17.35 19.47
CA ASP A 272 -15.03 17.20 18.16
C ASP A 272 -14.44 15.99 17.40
N PRO A 273 -15.00 14.78 17.60
CA PRO A 273 -14.44 13.58 16.99
C PRO A 273 -14.56 13.53 15.47
N GLN A 274 -15.54 14.22 14.87
CA GLN A 274 -15.75 14.22 13.42
C GLN A 274 -15.27 15.52 12.73
N GLY A 275 -14.69 16.45 13.49
CA GLY A 275 -14.22 17.73 12.98
C GLY A 275 -13.09 17.61 11.95
N ASN A 276 -13.26 18.26 10.81
CA ASN A 276 -12.20 18.42 9.81
C ASN A 276 -11.33 19.65 10.12
N PHE A 277 -10.52 19.55 11.18
CA PHE A 277 -9.54 20.58 11.57
C PHE A 277 -8.09 20.21 11.18
N VAL A 278 -7.84 18.94 10.86
CA VAL A 278 -6.51 18.41 10.57
C VAL A 278 -6.15 18.66 9.10
N THR A 279 -5.43 19.75 8.82
CA THR A 279 -4.99 20.05 7.46
C THR A 279 -3.89 19.09 7.01
N LEU A 280 -4.19 18.24 6.02
CA LEU A 280 -3.20 17.55 5.19
C LEU A 280 -2.80 18.44 4.02
N SER A 281 -1.50 18.67 3.83
CA SER A 281 -1.00 19.37 2.64
C SER A 281 -1.08 18.47 1.42
N SER A 282 -1.93 18.85 0.46
CA SER A 282 -1.95 18.30 -0.90
C SER A 282 -0.61 18.54 -1.60
N VAL A 283 -0.40 17.86 -2.74
CA VAL A 283 0.85 17.99 -3.50
C VAL A 283 0.81 19.28 -4.32
N ASP A 284 1.60 20.28 -3.92
CA ASP A 284 1.89 21.46 -4.74
C ASP A 284 2.72 21.06 -5.98
N ASN A 285 2.02 20.68 -7.06
CA ASN A 285 2.62 20.31 -8.34
C ASN A 285 3.38 21.47 -9.05
N GLU A 286 3.40 22.68 -8.47
CA GLU A 286 4.27 23.78 -8.94
C GLU A 286 5.73 23.62 -8.51
N ALA A 287 6.01 22.81 -7.48
CA ALA A 287 7.38 22.44 -7.12
C ALA A 287 7.90 21.38 -8.12
N LYS A 288 8.59 21.84 -9.17
CA LYS A 288 9.22 20.99 -10.21
C LYS A 288 9.78 19.69 -9.64
N THR A 289 9.12 18.57 -9.92
CA THR A 289 9.66 17.23 -9.67
C THR A 289 10.93 17.06 -10.49
N VAL A 290 12.08 17.18 -9.84
CA VAL A 290 13.35 16.71 -10.40
C VAL A 290 13.28 15.19 -10.34
N VAL A 291 12.87 14.59 -11.44
CA VAL A 291 13.01 13.15 -11.68
C VAL A 291 14.51 12.87 -11.73
N ILE A 292 15.02 12.24 -10.67
CA ILE A 292 16.36 11.63 -10.69
C ILE A 292 16.30 10.56 -11.78
N SER A 293 17.15 10.66 -12.80
CA SER A 293 17.18 9.69 -13.88
C SER A 293 17.80 8.37 -13.41
N ASP A 294 17.46 7.27 -14.06
CA ASP A 294 18.17 5.99 -13.86
C ASP A 294 19.66 6.09 -14.19
N GLU A 295 20.08 7.13 -14.93
CA GLU A 295 21.47 7.43 -15.28
C GLU A 295 22.25 7.99 -14.07
N GLU A 296 21.64 8.89 -13.26
CA GLU A 296 22.22 9.32 -11.96
C GLU A 296 22.23 8.19 -10.92
N LEU A 297 21.28 7.25 -10.99
CA LEU A 297 21.27 6.02 -10.18
C LEU A 297 22.30 4.98 -10.66
N GLY A 298 22.64 5.01 -11.95
CA GLY A 298 23.58 4.09 -12.59
C GLY A 298 25.02 4.27 -12.13
N GLU A 299 25.50 5.51 -11.99
CA GLU A 299 26.88 5.80 -11.56
C GLU A 299 27.21 5.24 -10.16
N ILE A 300 26.20 5.10 -9.29
CA ILE A 300 26.35 4.58 -7.93
C ILE A 300 26.58 3.05 -7.91
N LYS A 301 26.14 2.31 -8.93
CA LYS A 301 26.26 0.84 -8.97
C LYS A 301 27.63 0.31 -9.41
N ASN A 302 28.40 1.07 -10.21
CA ASN A 302 29.53 0.52 -10.97
C ASN A 302 30.84 1.36 -10.93
N THR A 303 31.33 1.73 -9.74
CA THR A 303 32.72 2.24 -9.60
C THR A 303 33.50 1.56 -8.46
N PRO A 304 34.65 0.90 -8.75
CA PRO A 304 35.59 0.47 -7.73
C PRO A 304 36.31 1.68 -7.09
N ARG A 305 36.63 1.60 -5.80
CA ARG A 305 37.35 2.67 -5.06
C ARG A 305 38.66 3.07 -5.75
N ALA A 306 38.72 4.32 -6.21
CA ALA A 306 39.95 5.08 -6.42
C ALA A 306 39.82 6.45 -5.73
N SER A 307 40.92 6.97 -5.18
CA SER A 307 40.89 8.09 -4.23
C SER A 307 41.15 9.46 -4.85
N SER A 308 40.34 10.47 -4.50
CA SER A 308 40.85 11.84 -4.35
C SER A 308 39.99 12.72 -3.42
N LYS A 309 40.67 13.36 -2.45
CA LYS A 309 40.27 14.56 -1.67
C LYS A 309 39.00 14.49 -0.79
N LYS A 310 39.24 14.31 0.52
CA LYS A 310 38.46 14.97 1.59
C LYS A 310 38.58 16.50 1.47
N SER A 311 37.59 17.22 1.98
CA SER A 311 37.78 18.52 2.64
C SER A 311 36.64 18.77 3.67
N ASP A 312 37.04 18.81 4.94
CA ASP A 312 36.59 19.80 5.94
C ASP A 312 35.13 19.72 6.46
N VAL A 313 34.73 18.58 7.05
CA VAL A 313 33.60 18.49 8.02
C VAL A 313 33.88 17.50 9.18
N GLU A 314 35.13 17.36 9.62
CA GLU A 314 35.50 16.55 10.82
C GLU A 314 35.95 17.42 12.02
N ASP A 315 36.44 18.64 11.79
CA ASP A 315 37.06 19.49 12.81
C ASP A 315 36.05 20.33 13.65
N LEU A 316 34.87 19.79 13.99
CA LEU A 316 33.83 20.49 14.75
C LEU A 316 33.10 19.69 15.85
N GLU A 317 33.42 18.41 16.05
CA GLU A 317 32.79 17.59 17.10
C GLU A 317 33.75 17.16 18.24
N ASP A 318 35.07 17.42 18.12
CA ASP A 318 36.07 17.12 19.17
C ASP A 318 36.30 18.28 20.17
N GLU A 319 35.76 19.49 19.94
CA GLU A 319 35.82 20.61 20.91
C GLU A 319 34.48 20.83 21.63
N ILE A 320 34.14 19.98 22.62
CA ILE A 320 33.40 20.34 23.84
C ILE A 320 33.33 19.11 24.79
N TYR A 321 33.65 19.33 26.08
CA TYR A 321 33.76 18.33 27.15
C TYR A 321 34.96 17.36 27.08
N ASP A 322 36.17 17.90 27.14
CA ASP A 322 37.22 17.31 27.97
C ASP A 322 37.68 18.34 29.02
N THR A 323 37.44 18.04 30.30
CA THR A 323 37.87 18.81 31.47
C THR A 323 37.99 17.89 32.69
N ASP A 324 38.83 16.85 32.60
CA ASP A 324 39.28 16.12 33.78
C ASP A 324 40.39 16.88 34.55
N TYR A 325 40.65 16.45 35.78
CA TYR A 325 41.53 17.09 36.77
C TYR A 325 42.96 16.52 36.79
N ASP A 326 43.84 17.21 37.54
CA ASP A 326 45.19 16.80 37.99
C ASP A 326 46.29 16.70 36.89
N SER A 327 47.55 17.06 37.12
CA SER A 327 48.21 17.90 38.15
C SER A 327 49.61 18.30 37.64
N ASP A 328 50.26 19.29 38.27
CA ASP A 328 51.70 19.60 38.20
C ASP A 328 52.25 20.12 36.83
N ASP A 329 53.20 21.07 36.72
CA ASP A 329 53.64 22.19 37.57
C ASP A 329 54.46 23.19 36.69
N GLU A 330 54.98 24.29 37.27
CA GLU A 330 56.08 25.16 36.77
C GLU A 330 55.90 26.02 35.47
N ASP A 331 55.49 27.29 35.68
CA ASP A 331 56.29 28.53 35.49
C ASP A 331 56.64 29.19 34.11
N TYR A 332 56.26 30.49 33.99
CA TYR A 332 56.70 31.61 33.08
C TYR A 332 56.45 31.49 31.54
N GLU A 333 56.21 32.55 30.73
CA GLU A 333 56.09 34.02 30.96
C GLU A 333 55.21 34.74 29.88
N GLU A 334 55.10 36.07 29.98
CA GLU A 334 54.28 37.09 29.27
C GLU A 334 53.82 36.97 27.78
N THR A 335 52.51 37.22 27.56
CA THR A 335 51.83 38.30 26.76
C THR A 335 52.56 39.17 25.69
N PRO A 336 51.86 39.95 24.80
CA PRO A 336 50.48 39.90 24.27
C PRO A 336 50.26 40.32 22.76
N ALA A 337 48.97 40.30 22.33
CA ALA A 337 48.32 41.15 21.29
C ALA A 337 48.55 40.87 19.77
N GLY A 338 47.58 41.13 18.86
CA GLY A 338 46.19 41.58 19.04
C GLY A 338 45.51 42.18 17.77
N LYS A 339 44.29 42.76 17.94
CA LYS A 339 43.36 43.33 16.91
C LYS A 339 42.57 42.25 16.12
N LYS A 340 41.27 42.34 15.76
CA LYS A 340 40.33 43.42 15.31
C LYS A 340 40.72 44.01 13.94
N SER A 341 39.85 44.26 12.95
CA SER A 341 38.38 44.13 12.75
C SER A 341 38.15 43.72 11.25
N ASP A 342 36.99 43.69 10.57
CA ASP A 342 35.77 44.52 10.67
C ASP A 342 34.56 43.96 9.87
N ARG A 343 33.37 44.55 10.05
CA ARG A 343 32.11 44.19 9.33
C ARG A 343 31.89 45.04 8.07
N LYS A 344 31.09 44.55 7.12
CA LYS A 344 30.34 45.42 6.19
C LYS A 344 29.00 44.84 5.71
N LYS A 345 27.92 45.63 5.84
CA LYS A 345 26.57 45.40 5.28
C LYS A 345 26.28 46.39 4.14
N LYS A 346 25.51 45.97 3.13
CA LYS A 346 24.74 46.78 2.16
C LYS A 346 23.60 45.90 1.59
N LYS A 347 22.46 46.41 1.10
CA LYS A 347 21.59 47.54 1.49
C LYS A 347 20.21 47.32 0.82
N LYS A 348 19.10 47.89 1.33
CA LYS A 348 17.71 47.71 0.81
C LYS A 348 17.18 48.93 0.05
N GLY A 349 16.16 48.70 -0.79
CA GLY A 349 15.07 49.65 -1.14
C GLY A 349 15.00 50.06 -2.62
N PRO A 350 13.86 50.64 -3.10
CA PRO A 350 12.64 51.02 -2.36
C PRO A 350 11.31 50.43 -2.94
N ASN A 351 10.16 50.78 -2.33
CA ASN A 351 8.80 50.42 -2.79
C ASN A 351 8.15 51.54 -3.63
N SER A 352 7.13 51.19 -4.41
CA SER A 352 6.03 52.08 -4.83
C SER A 352 4.74 51.26 -5.04
N ALA A 353 3.57 51.84 -4.76
CA ALA A 353 2.26 51.16 -4.83
C ALA A 353 1.13 52.14 -5.18
N VAL A 354 -0.07 51.61 -5.49
CA VAL A 354 -1.33 52.34 -5.78
C VAL A 354 -1.30 53.04 -7.17
N THR A 355 -2.28 52.98 -8.08
CA THR A 355 -3.73 52.60 -8.05
C THR A 355 -4.17 52.00 -9.40
N ILE A 356 -5.28 51.23 -9.44
CA ILE A 356 -6.52 51.53 -10.20
C ILE A 356 -7.55 50.40 -10.00
N VAL A 357 -8.82 50.76 -9.77
CA VAL A 357 -9.98 49.84 -9.70
C VAL A 357 -10.93 50.19 -10.84
N ALA A 358 -11.08 49.34 -11.87
CA ALA A 358 -12.02 49.60 -12.98
C ALA A 358 -12.34 48.40 -13.94
N LEU A 359 -12.46 47.14 -13.49
CA LEU A 359 -12.88 46.02 -14.39
C LEU A 359 -13.82 44.96 -13.74
N LEU A 360 -14.96 45.40 -13.18
CA LEU A 360 -16.02 44.50 -12.68
C LEU A 360 -17.44 44.98 -13.07
N ALA A 361 -17.67 45.31 -14.34
CA ALA A 361 -18.97 45.80 -14.83
C ALA A 361 -19.36 45.37 -16.27
N GLY A 362 -18.60 44.47 -16.92
CA GLY A 362 -18.76 44.17 -18.34
C GLY A 362 -19.66 42.98 -18.69
N ALA A 363 -19.66 41.90 -17.91
CA ALA A 363 -20.18 40.60 -18.33
C ALA A 363 -21.63 40.27 -17.88
N VAL A 364 -22.11 40.88 -16.78
CA VAL A 364 -23.40 40.51 -16.15
C VAL A 364 -24.62 41.09 -16.90
N VAL A 365 -24.41 42.08 -17.77
CA VAL A 365 -25.51 42.83 -18.44
C VAL A 365 -26.00 42.14 -19.72
N LEU A 366 -25.25 41.20 -20.30
CA LEU A 366 -25.52 40.66 -21.65
C LEU A 366 -26.42 39.41 -21.67
N VAL A 367 -26.58 38.70 -20.54
CA VAL A 367 -27.46 37.51 -20.44
C VAL A 367 -28.89 37.87 -20.02
N GLY A 368 -29.07 38.92 -19.20
CA GLY A 368 -30.39 39.34 -18.70
C GLY A 368 -31.32 40.01 -19.74
N ALA A 369 -30.85 40.22 -20.97
CA ALA A 369 -31.51 41.08 -21.96
C ALA A 369 -32.43 40.37 -22.97
N ILE A 370 -32.53 39.03 -22.95
CA ILE A 370 -33.24 38.25 -23.98
C ILE A 370 -34.59 37.67 -23.51
N PHE A 371 -34.82 37.53 -22.19
CA PHE A 371 -36.00 36.79 -21.68
C PHE A 371 -37.18 37.66 -21.23
N VAL A 372 -37.08 38.99 -21.20
CA VAL A 372 -38.16 39.87 -20.73
C VAL A 372 -38.41 41.05 -21.67
N ILE A 373 -39.18 40.78 -22.74
CA ILE A 373 -40.26 41.60 -23.36
C ILE A 373 -40.62 40.91 -24.69
N GLY A 374 -41.69 40.10 -24.67
CA GLY A 374 -42.03 39.22 -25.82
C GLY A 374 -43.47 38.70 -25.89
N LYS A 375 -44.38 39.10 -24.99
CA LYS A 375 -45.81 38.75 -25.06
C LYS A 375 -46.65 39.92 -25.58
N ALA A 376 -46.94 39.99 -26.89
CA ALA A 376 -48.04 40.80 -27.44
C ALA A 376 -48.39 40.51 -28.93
N ALA A 377 -48.42 39.26 -29.40
CA ALA A 377 -49.09 38.90 -30.67
C ALA A 377 -49.41 37.39 -30.69
N GLY A 378 -50.67 37.02 -30.88
CA GLY A 378 -51.08 35.61 -31.05
C GLY A 378 -51.75 35.39 -32.39
N ILE A 379 -51.53 34.23 -33.01
CA ILE A 379 -52.20 33.69 -34.20
C ILE A 379 -51.84 32.19 -34.26
N ILE A 380 -52.85 31.29 -34.35
CA ILE A 380 -52.74 29.80 -34.55
C ILE A 380 -52.05 29.04 -33.38
N GLY A 381 -52.59 28.00 -32.72
CA GLY A 381 -53.86 27.25 -32.85
C GLY A 381 -53.72 25.89 -33.57
N SER A 382 -54.38 24.79 -33.20
CA SER A 382 -55.12 24.37 -31.97
C SER A 382 -55.32 22.84 -32.04
N ASP A 383 -55.73 22.05 -31.04
CA ASP A 383 -56.12 22.30 -29.63
C ASP A 383 -55.14 21.51 -28.70
N GLY A 384 -55.44 20.75 -27.64
CA GLY A 384 -56.65 20.39 -26.86
C GLY A 384 -56.31 19.22 -25.88
N ALA A 385 -56.96 19.00 -24.73
CA ALA A 385 -58.04 19.74 -24.07
C ALA A 385 -57.92 19.72 -22.51
N GLU A 386 -58.73 20.57 -21.89
CA GLU A 386 -58.91 20.93 -20.47
C GLU A 386 -58.73 19.78 -19.43
N THR A 387 -58.17 20.04 -18.24
CA THR A 387 -58.84 20.84 -17.19
C THR A 387 -57.90 21.35 -16.07
N THR A 388 -58.35 22.37 -15.34
CA THR A 388 -57.75 22.99 -14.14
C THR A 388 -58.84 23.82 -13.43
N PRO A 389 -58.64 24.34 -12.20
CA PRO A 389 -57.64 24.01 -11.17
C PRO A 389 -58.26 23.71 -9.78
N GLN A 390 -57.47 23.22 -8.83
CA GLN A 390 -57.67 23.59 -7.41
C GLN A 390 -56.37 23.56 -6.62
N THR A 391 -56.36 24.28 -5.49
CA THR A 391 -55.14 24.65 -4.75
C THR A 391 -55.10 23.99 -3.38
N GLU A 392 -54.22 23.02 -3.20
CA GLU A 392 -53.72 22.55 -1.90
C GLU A 392 -52.19 22.54 -2.03
N GLN A 393 -51.43 23.39 -1.34
CA GLN A 393 -51.22 23.49 0.11
C GLN A 393 -50.26 22.39 0.61
N ALA A 394 -49.18 22.83 1.27
CA ALA A 394 -48.06 21.96 1.61
C ALA A 394 -48.46 20.81 2.56
N ALA A 395 -47.94 19.62 2.29
CA ALA A 395 -48.04 18.45 3.14
C ALA A 395 -46.63 17.88 3.38
N ASP A 396 -46.27 17.66 4.64
CA ASP A 396 -45.16 16.76 4.99
C ASP A 396 -45.48 15.37 4.44
N THR A 397 -44.54 14.77 3.71
CA THR A 397 -44.49 13.31 3.47
C THR A 397 -43.50 12.65 4.42
N ALA A 398 -43.66 12.93 5.72
CA ALA A 398 -43.11 12.08 6.75
C ALA A 398 -44.08 10.91 6.96
N ASP A 399 -43.68 9.69 6.57
CA ASP A 399 -44.40 8.48 6.98
C ASP A 399 -44.44 8.37 8.52
N GLU A 400 -45.50 7.77 9.07
CA GLU A 400 -45.71 7.69 10.54
C GLU A 400 -44.63 6.89 11.30
N ASP A 401 -43.75 6.17 10.59
CA ASP A 401 -42.58 5.44 11.14
C ASP A 401 -41.27 6.27 11.18
N GLY A 402 -41.27 7.53 10.76
CA GLY A 402 -40.10 8.42 10.89
C GLY A 402 -38.91 8.13 9.95
N MET A 403 -39.13 7.27 8.94
CA MET A 403 -38.14 6.96 7.90
C MET A 403 -38.18 7.97 6.74
N VAL A 404 -37.04 8.11 6.06
CA VAL A 404 -36.81 8.93 4.86
C VAL A 404 -36.14 8.09 3.77
N THR A 405 -36.16 8.55 2.51
CA THR A 405 -35.67 7.77 1.37
C THR A 405 -34.31 8.27 0.91
N VAL A 406 -33.35 7.37 0.77
CA VAL A 406 -31.98 7.72 0.37
C VAL A 406 -31.96 8.25 -1.07
N PRO A 407 -31.46 9.49 -1.31
CA PRO A 407 -31.35 10.05 -2.65
C PRO A 407 -30.18 9.43 -3.44
N VAL A 408 -30.22 9.61 -4.76
CA VAL A 408 -29.06 9.33 -5.64
C VAL A 408 -28.02 10.43 -5.44
N LEU A 409 -26.86 10.07 -4.89
CA LEU A 409 -25.70 10.95 -4.73
C LEU A 409 -24.68 10.77 -5.86
N VAL A 410 -24.51 9.54 -6.36
CA VAL A 410 -23.53 9.21 -7.42
C VAL A 410 -23.74 10.09 -8.66
N GLY A 411 -22.65 10.64 -9.19
CA GLY A 411 -22.64 11.53 -10.35
C GLY A 411 -23.06 12.97 -10.06
N LYS A 412 -23.32 13.35 -8.81
CA LYS A 412 -23.59 14.74 -8.39
C LYS A 412 -22.34 15.45 -7.89
N THR A 413 -22.36 16.78 -7.84
CA THR A 413 -21.36 17.56 -7.08
C THR A 413 -21.61 17.45 -5.58
N GLU A 414 -20.62 17.79 -4.77
CA GLU A 414 -20.78 17.87 -3.31
C GLU A 414 -21.88 18.89 -2.91
N GLU A 415 -22.02 20.00 -3.63
CA GLU A 415 -23.06 21.02 -3.38
C GLU A 415 -24.47 20.48 -3.68
N GLU A 416 -24.65 19.76 -4.78
CA GLU A 416 -25.92 19.11 -5.15
C GLU A 416 -26.30 18.01 -4.15
N ALA A 417 -25.34 17.18 -3.76
CA ALA A 417 -25.52 16.11 -2.79
C ALA A 417 -25.83 16.65 -1.38
N SER A 418 -25.13 17.71 -0.96
CA SER A 418 -25.39 18.45 0.28
C SER A 418 -26.84 18.93 0.33
N THR A 419 -27.32 19.54 -0.76
CA THR A 419 -28.68 20.07 -0.85
C THR A 419 -29.73 18.96 -0.69
N LEU A 420 -29.56 17.83 -1.36
CA LEU A 420 -30.50 16.70 -1.31
C LEU A 420 -30.52 16.00 0.05
N LEU A 421 -29.37 15.83 0.70
CA LEU A 421 -29.32 15.22 2.03
C LEU A 421 -29.93 16.14 3.08
N GLU A 422 -29.77 17.47 2.95
CA GLU A 422 -30.42 18.44 3.83
C GLU A 422 -31.95 18.52 3.63
N GLU A 423 -32.44 18.33 2.39
CA GLU A 423 -33.87 18.24 2.07
C GLU A 423 -34.51 16.95 2.65
N GLU A 424 -33.87 15.79 2.49
CA GLU A 424 -34.31 14.49 3.04
C GLU A 424 -34.01 14.32 4.56
N LYS A 425 -33.50 15.35 5.25
CA LYS A 425 -33.13 15.31 6.69
C LYS A 425 -32.10 14.21 7.02
N LEU A 426 -31.17 13.95 6.12
CA LEU A 426 -30.08 12.97 6.24
C LEU A 426 -28.74 13.63 6.63
N GLY A 427 -27.87 12.84 7.25
CA GLY A 427 -26.48 13.24 7.51
C GLY A 427 -25.58 12.95 6.31
N LYS A 428 -24.40 13.59 6.26
CA LYS A 428 -23.42 13.46 5.17
C LYS A 428 -22.00 13.30 5.72
N GLN A 429 -21.23 12.36 5.17
CA GLN A 429 -19.83 12.10 5.51
C GLN A 429 -19.02 11.78 4.24
N MET A 430 -18.04 12.62 3.91
CA MET A 430 -17.08 12.30 2.85
C MET A 430 -16.01 11.35 3.41
N MET A 431 -15.81 10.21 2.75
CA MET A 431 -14.88 9.15 3.18
C MET A 431 -13.48 9.28 2.56
N GLY A 432 -13.38 9.90 1.39
CA GLY A 432 -12.13 10.12 0.68
C GLY A 432 -12.35 10.32 -0.82
N GLU A 433 -11.26 10.19 -1.57
CA GLU A 433 -11.25 10.27 -3.02
C GLU A 433 -10.77 8.94 -3.65
N GLU A 434 -11.50 8.42 -4.65
CA GLU A 434 -11.21 7.15 -5.33
C GLU A 434 -11.21 7.30 -6.86
N ASN A 435 -10.59 6.36 -7.59
CA ASN A 435 -10.67 6.32 -9.05
C ASN A 435 -12.04 5.77 -9.47
N SER A 436 -12.73 6.41 -10.42
CA SER A 436 -14.11 6.08 -10.78
C SER A 436 -14.44 6.47 -12.22
N THR A 437 -15.52 5.91 -12.77
CA THR A 437 -16.06 6.31 -14.08
C THR A 437 -16.75 7.68 -14.08
N GLN A 438 -17.04 8.23 -12.90
CA GLN A 438 -17.62 9.57 -12.74
C GLN A 438 -16.59 10.69 -13.01
N GLU A 439 -17.03 11.84 -13.51
CA GLU A 439 -16.15 13.00 -13.71
C GLU A 439 -15.46 13.42 -12.40
N LYS A 440 -14.20 13.88 -12.50
CA LYS A 440 -13.41 14.31 -11.35
C LYS A 440 -14.12 15.40 -10.55
N GLY A 441 -14.26 15.21 -9.23
CA GLY A 441 -14.98 16.11 -8.34
C GLY A 441 -16.48 15.85 -8.21
N ARG A 442 -17.04 14.86 -8.92
CA ARG A 442 -18.38 14.30 -8.62
C ARG A 442 -18.28 13.16 -7.61
N ILE A 443 -19.38 12.85 -6.94
CA ILE A 443 -19.48 11.66 -6.08
C ILE A 443 -19.36 10.39 -6.92
N SER A 444 -18.42 9.52 -6.56
CA SER A 444 -18.12 8.26 -7.24
C SER A 444 -18.99 7.11 -6.74
N SER A 445 -19.23 7.04 -5.44
CA SER A 445 -19.99 5.98 -4.76
C SER A 445 -20.65 6.49 -3.47
N GLN A 446 -21.68 5.78 -3.01
CA GLN A 446 -22.39 6.01 -1.75
C GLN A 446 -22.59 4.68 -1.02
N ASP A 447 -22.53 4.66 0.31
CA ASP A 447 -22.59 3.43 1.12
C ASP A 447 -23.99 2.82 1.20
N ILE A 448 -25.02 3.64 1.41
CA ILE A 448 -26.41 3.21 1.39
C ILE A 448 -26.99 3.42 -0.02
N PRO A 449 -27.51 2.38 -0.69
CA PRO A 449 -28.07 2.50 -2.04
C PRO A 449 -29.23 3.50 -2.16
N ALA A 450 -29.33 4.15 -3.32
CA ALA A 450 -30.46 5.01 -3.65
C ALA A 450 -31.80 4.26 -3.59
N GLY A 451 -32.83 4.89 -3.02
CA GLY A 451 -34.15 4.30 -2.81
C GLY A 451 -34.31 3.46 -1.54
N THR A 452 -33.24 3.21 -0.76
CA THR A 452 -33.36 2.58 0.56
C THR A 452 -34.09 3.50 1.55
N LYS A 453 -35.02 2.96 2.35
CA LYS A 453 -35.60 3.69 3.50
C LYS A 453 -34.70 3.55 4.73
N VAL A 454 -34.42 4.66 5.40
CA VAL A 454 -33.56 4.75 6.60
C VAL A 454 -34.18 5.72 7.62
N GLU A 455 -33.74 5.68 8.87
CA GLU A 455 -34.19 6.65 9.89
C GLU A 455 -33.70 8.08 9.57
N GLN A 456 -34.47 9.11 9.95
CA GLN A 456 -34.02 10.50 9.86
C GLN A 456 -32.68 10.70 10.57
N TYR A 457 -31.84 11.58 10.02
CA TYR A 457 -30.46 11.85 10.45
C TYR A 457 -29.46 10.68 10.32
N THR A 458 -29.85 9.57 9.67
CA THR A 458 -28.89 8.56 9.19
C THR A 458 -27.82 9.24 8.34
N THR A 459 -26.55 9.01 8.66
CA THR A 459 -25.41 9.64 7.97
C THR A 459 -24.95 8.79 6.82
N LEU A 460 -25.06 9.32 5.59
CA LEU A 460 -24.58 8.65 4.40
C LEU A 460 -23.11 8.95 4.16
N LYS A 461 -22.36 7.90 3.85
CA LYS A 461 -20.94 7.95 3.52
C LYS A 461 -20.78 7.92 2.01
N TYR A 462 -19.95 8.80 1.48
CA TYR A 462 -19.72 8.89 0.05
C TYR A 462 -18.25 9.17 -0.28
N TYR A 463 -17.83 8.80 -1.48
CA TYR A 463 -16.49 9.08 -2.01
C TYR A 463 -16.57 10.05 -3.17
N ILE A 464 -15.49 10.79 -3.43
CA ILE A 464 -15.36 11.71 -4.56
C ILE A 464 -14.46 11.08 -5.64
N SER A 465 -14.86 11.21 -6.91
CA SER A 465 -14.08 10.72 -8.04
C SER A 465 -12.82 11.56 -8.26
N LYS A 466 -11.68 10.87 -8.37
CA LYS A 466 -10.40 11.40 -8.92
C LYS A 466 -10.43 11.54 -10.44
N GLY A 467 -11.44 10.96 -11.10
CA GLY A 467 -11.47 10.62 -12.52
C GLY A 467 -11.25 9.12 -12.74
N GLN A 468 -11.27 8.69 -14.01
CA GLN A 468 -10.89 7.32 -14.37
C GLN A 468 -9.41 7.09 -14.05
N GLN A 469 -9.03 5.84 -13.76
CA GLN A 469 -7.64 5.49 -13.53
C GLN A 469 -6.81 5.75 -14.79
N GLU A 470 -5.84 6.65 -14.68
CA GLU A 470 -4.81 6.89 -15.69
C GLU A 470 -3.71 5.82 -15.62
N ILE A 471 -3.24 5.41 -16.80
CA ILE A 471 -2.27 4.35 -17.04
C ILE A 471 -1.30 4.85 -18.12
N THR A 472 -0.01 4.91 -17.79
CA THR A 472 1.03 5.32 -18.74
C THR A 472 1.46 4.13 -19.59
N VAL A 473 1.43 4.26 -20.92
CA VAL A 473 1.92 3.23 -21.84
C VAL A 473 3.43 2.99 -21.60
N PRO A 474 3.87 1.76 -21.26
CA PRO A 474 5.27 1.46 -21.01
C PRO A 474 6.12 1.40 -22.29
N GLY A 475 7.44 1.53 -22.13
CA GLY A 475 8.40 1.31 -23.22
C GLY A 475 8.58 -0.18 -23.51
N VAL A 476 7.91 -0.68 -24.55
CA VAL A 476 7.94 -2.08 -24.99
C VAL A 476 8.89 -2.37 -26.17
N SER A 477 9.68 -1.39 -26.61
CA SER A 477 10.65 -1.56 -27.71
C SER A 477 11.72 -2.60 -27.34
N GLY A 478 12.04 -3.50 -28.27
CA GLY A 478 13.00 -4.59 -28.06
C GLY A 478 12.48 -5.80 -27.27
N GLN A 479 11.22 -5.80 -26.83
CA GLN A 479 10.54 -7.00 -26.32
C GLN A 479 10.00 -7.85 -27.48
N THR A 480 9.69 -9.13 -27.20
CA THR A 480 8.89 -9.93 -28.15
C THR A 480 7.47 -9.36 -28.22
N GLY A 481 6.79 -9.58 -29.34
CA GLY A 481 5.39 -9.15 -29.50
C GLY A 481 4.45 -9.81 -28.49
N VAL A 482 4.77 -11.02 -28.02
CA VAL A 482 3.95 -11.75 -27.04
C VAL A 482 4.15 -11.19 -25.63
N ASP A 483 5.40 -10.97 -25.21
CA ASP A 483 5.71 -10.42 -23.88
C ASP A 483 5.20 -8.98 -23.75
N ALA A 484 5.31 -8.19 -24.82
CA ALA A 484 4.78 -6.83 -24.87
C ALA A 484 3.26 -6.77 -24.89
N GLN A 485 2.59 -7.71 -25.58
CA GLN A 485 1.13 -7.84 -25.51
C GLN A 485 0.70 -8.15 -24.08
N GLN A 486 1.28 -9.18 -23.44
CA GLN A 486 0.97 -9.54 -22.05
C GLN A 486 1.23 -8.35 -21.10
N THR A 487 2.37 -7.67 -21.24
CA THR A 487 2.72 -6.49 -20.41
C THR A 487 1.68 -5.35 -20.51
N LEU A 488 1.04 -5.18 -21.66
CA LEU A 488 0.00 -4.17 -21.87
C LEU A 488 -1.39 -4.65 -21.41
N GLU A 489 -1.70 -5.94 -21.58
CA GLU A 489 -2.94 -6.55 -21.10
C GLU A 489 -3.00 -6.68 -19.57
N ASP A 490 -1.86 -6.97 -18.92
CA ASP A 490 -1.68 -6.97 -17.45
C ASP A 490 -1.90 -5.57 -16.83
N LEU A 491 -1.66 -4.51 -17.61
CA LEU A 491 -2.01 -3.13 -17.26
C LEU A 491 -3.48 -2.80 -17.51
N GLY A 492 -4.30 -3.75 -17.97
CA GLY A 492 -5.72 -3.55 -18.26
C GLY A 492 -5.98 -2.69 -19.50
N LEU A 493 -5.08 -2.73 -20.48
CA LEU A 493 -5.26 -2.09 -21.79
C LEU A 493 -5.73 -3.14 -22.82
N THR A 494 -6.50 -2.71 -23.82
CA THR A 494 -6.96 -3.58 -24.91
C THR A 494 -5.94 -3.56 -26.04
N VAL A 495 -5.17 -4.63 -26.22
CA VAL A 495 -4.12 -4.69 -27.25
C VAL A 495 -4.68 -5.15 -28.59
N THR A 496 -4.25 -4.49 -29.67
CA THR A 496 -4.44 -4.94 -31.05
C THR A 496 -3.08 -5.15 -31.69
N VAL A 497 -2.67 -6.40 -31.89
CA VAL A 497 -1.41 -6.72 -32.57
C VAL A 497 -1.57 -6.56 -34.08
N GLN A 498 -0.63 -5.85 -34.71
CA GLN A 498 -0.50 -5.73 -36.15
C GLN A 498 0.93 -6.11 -36.56
N LYS A 499 1.11 -6.64 -37.77
CA LYS A 499 2.43 -7.11 -38.25
C LYS A 499 2.87 -6.35 -39.50
N GLU A 500 4.07 -5.77 -39.45
CA GLU A 500 4.66 -4.99 -40.54
C GLU A 500 6.08 -5.47 -40.86
N TYR A 501 6.55 -5.24 -42.09
CA TYR A 501 7.94 -5.52 -42.46
C TYR A 501 8.87 -4.41 -41.90
N SER A 502 10.04 -4.81 -41.40
CA SER A 502 11.08 -3.89 -40.96
C SER A 502 11.77 -3.23 -42.16
N GLU A 503 12.31 -2.02 -41.99
CA GLU A 503 13.29 -1.46 -42.93
C GLU A 503 14.66 -2.13 -42.76
N ALA A 504 15.54 -1.97 -43.76
CA ALA A 504 16.91 -2.47 -43.73
C ALA A 504 17.89 -1.44 -43.16
N ASP A 505 18.88 -1.90 -42.40
CA ASP A 505 20.06 -1.12 -42.03
C ASP A 505 21.06 -0.99 -43.21
N ASP A 506 22.11 -0.19 -43.03
CA ASP A 506 23.22 -0.03 -44.00
C ASP A 506 23.95 -1.36 -44.34
N SER A 507 23.74 -2.41 -43.54
CA SER A 507 24.32 -3.75 -43.70
C SER A 507 23.41 -4.75 -44.43
N GLY A 508 22.12 -4.41 -44.62
CA GLY A 508 21.11 -5.29 -45.23
C GLY A 508 20.40 -6.24 -44.26
N TRP A 509 20.43 -5.97 -42.96
CA TRP A 509 19.66 -6.66 -41.91
C TRP A 509 18.43 -5.83 -41.50
N PRO A 510 17.35 -6.46 -40.98
CA PRO A 510 16.20 -5.68 -40.47
C PRO A 510 16.59 -4.84 -39.26
N LEU A 511 16.00 -3.64 -39.13
CA LEU A 511 16.10 -2.83 -37.91
C LEU A 511 15.41 -3.47 -36.69
N THR A 512 14.54 -4.45 -36.90
CA THR A 512 13.86 -5.21 -35.85
C THR A 512 13.68 -6.65 -36.29
N GLU A 513 14.13 -7.61 -35.48
CA GLU A 513 14.03 -9.04 -35.80
C GLU A 513 12.55 -9.50 -35.87
N PRO A 514 12.22 -10.52 -36.70
CA PRO A 514 10.89 -11.09 -36.74
C PRO A 514 10.39 -11.48 -35.34
N GLY A 515 9.15 -11.14 -35.02
CA GLY A 515 8.54 -11.43 -33.71
C GLY A 515 8.81 -10.40 -32.61
N TYR A 516 9.65 -9.39 -32.84
CA TYR A 516 9.91 -8.31 -31.87
C TYR A 516 9.11 -7.03 -32.18
N VAL A 517 8.87 -6.21 -31.15
CA VAL A 517 8.10 -4.96 -31.27
C VAL A 517 8.89 -3.87 -32.00
N MET A 518 8.31 -3.36 -33.08
CA MET A 518 8.77 -2.16 -33.80
C MET A 518 8.23 -0.88 -33.15
N ALA A 519 6.94 -0.84 -32.83
CA ALA A 519 6.26 0.35 -32.31
C ALA A 519 5.05 0.01 -31.43
N VAL A 520 4.64 0.99 -30.62
CA VAL A 520 3.40 0.97 -29.84
C VAL A 520 2.67 2.29 -30.06
N SER A 521 1.35 2.24 -30.23
CA SER A 521 0.51 3.40 -30.53
C SER A 521 -0.76 3.39 -29.66
N PRO A 522 -0.98 4.41 -28.79
CA PRO A 522 -0.15 5.59 -28.57
C PRO A 522 1.27 5.30 -28.08
N GLU A 523 2.19 6.26 -28.31
CA GLU A 523 3.61 6.10 -27.99
C GLU A 523 3.86 5.94 -26.49
N ALA A 524 4.95 5.24 -26.14
CA ALA A 524 5.37 5.05 -24.76
C ALA A 524 5.53 6.38 -24.01
N GLY A 525 5.02 6.45 -22.78
CA GLY A 525 4.90 7.67 -22.00
C GLY A 525 3.56 8.41 -22.17
N THR A 526 2.70 8.01 -23.11
CA THR A 526 1.32 8.53 -23.21
C THR A 526 0.49 8.06 -22.01
N SER A 527 -0.24 8.97 -21.37
CA SER A 527 -1.26 8.60 -20.37
C SER A 527 -2.60 8.27 -21.06
N MET A 528 -3.22 7.16 -20.65
CA MET A 528 -4.49 6.64 -21.15
C MET A 528 -5.38 6.22 -19.99
N THR A 529 -6.69 6.06 -20.20
CA THR A 529 -7.57 5.48 -19.17
C THR A 529 -7.54 3.96 -19.20
N ALA A 530 -7.80 3.32 -18.06
CA ALA A 530 -7.99 1.87 -17.97
C ALA A 530 -9.05 1.37 -18.98
N GLY A 531 -8.77 0.26 -19.66
CA GLY A 531 -9.55 -0.23 -20.80
C GLY A 531 -9.26 0.47 -22.13
N GLY A 532 -8.35 1.45 -22.17
CA GLY A 532 -7.91 2.11 -23.41
C GLY A 532 -7.27 1.13 -24.41
N SER A 533 -7.45 1.39 -25.70
CA SER A 533 -6.94 0.53 -26.78
C SER A 533 -5.55 0.96 -27.27
N VAL A 534 -4.66 -0.02 -27.43
CA VAL A 534 -3.28 0.17 -27.89
C VAL A 534 -3.00 -0.73 -29.08
N THR A 535 -2.45 -0.18 -30.16
CA THR A 535 -1.94 -0.96 -31.29
C THR A 535 -0.47 -1.29 -31.06
N LEU A 536 -0.12 -2.57 -31.16
CA LEU A 536 1.24 -3.08 -31.03
C LEU A 536 1.74 -3.54 -32.40
N THR A 537 2.73 -2.85 -32.97
CA THR A 537 3.31 -3.20 -34.26
C THR A 537 4.50 -4.14 -34.06
N VAL A 538 4.35 -5.39 -34.48
CA VAL A 538 5.35 -6.46 -34.37
C VAL A 538 6.00 -6.69 -35.73
N SER A 539 7.31 -6.92 -35.74
CA SER A 539 8.04 -7.08 -37.00
C SER A 539 7.86 -8.45 -37.63
N ARG A 540 7.79 -8.44 -38.96
CA ARG A 540 7.99 -9.61 -39.82
C ARG A 540 9.45 -9.75 -40.26
N GLY A 541 10.35 -8.85 -39.84
CA GLY A 541 11.69 -8.67 -40.41
C GLY A 541 11.64 -8.11 -41.83
N LEU A 542 12.67 -8.35 -42.65
CA LEU A 542 12.71 -7.89 -44.04
C LEU A 542 11.74 -8.66 -44.95
N ASP A 543 11.11 -7.92 -45.86
CA ASP A 543 10.41 -8.45 -47.03
C ASP A 543 11.42 -9.03 -48.03
N TYR A 544 11.17 -10.26 -48.48
CA TYR A 544 11.93 -10.95 -49.53
C TYR A 544 11.00 -11.53 -50.62
N GLY A 545 9.72 -11.12 -50.63
CA GLY A 545 8.67 -11.67 -51.49
C GLY A 545 8.10 -13.00 -51.00
N ASP A 546 7.33 -13.64 -51.90
CA ASP A 546 6.41 -14.77 -51.68
C ASP A 546 7.05 -16.10 -51.19
N THR A 547 8.28 -16.10 -50.65
CA THR A 547 8.99 -17.32 -50.23
C THR A 547 9.90 -17.08 -49.02
N ALA A 548 9.60 -17.76 -47.92
CA ALA A 548 10.41 -17.78 -46.70
C ALA A 548 10.63 -19.22 -46.20
N GLN A 549 11.79 -19.48 -45.58
CA GLN A 549 12.09 -20.76 -44.92
C GLN A 549 11.12 -20.97 -43.75
N ILE A 550 10.45 -22.12 -43.67
CA ILE A 550 9.57 -22.46 -42.56
C ILE A 550 10.42 -22.93 -41.35
N PRO A 551 10.32 -22.29 -40.17
CA PRO A 551 11.04 -22.72 -38.98
C PRO A 551 10.46 -24.00 -38.38
N TYR A 552 11.31 -24.82 -37.77
CA TYR A 552 10.89 -25.96 -36.96
C TYR A 552 10.63 -25.49 -35.52
N VAL A 553 9.38 -25.56 -35.07
CA VAL A 553 8.94 -25.07 -33.74
C VAL A 553 8.35 -26.16 -32.84
N VAL A 554 8.28 -27.40 -33.32
CA VAL A 554 7.82 -28.55 -32.50
C VAL A 554 8.76 -28.74 -31.30
N GLY A 555 8.18 -28.89 -30.10
CA GLY A 555 8.89 -28.96 -28.83
C GLY A 555 9.28 -27.62 -28.20
N MET A 556 9.12 -26.48 -28.91
CA MET A 556 9.21 -25.15 -28.29
C MET A 556 7.97 -24.85 -27.44
N THR A 557 8.05 -23.90 -26.53
CA THR A 557 6.85 -23.34 -25.88
C THR A 557 6.02 -22.51 -26.86
N LYS A 558 4.73 -22.32 -26.55
CA LYS A 558 3.78 -21.49 -27.31
C LYS A 558 4.36 -20.10 -27.66
N ASN A 559 4.97 -19.40 -26.70
CA ASN A 559 5.48 -18.04 -26.90
C ASN A 559 6.78 -18.01 -27.75
N GLU A 560 7.69 -18.96 -27.52
CA GLU A 560 8.89 -19.14 -28.36
C GLU A 560 8.51 -19.47 -29.81
N ALA A 561 7.51 -20.33 -30.00
CA ALA A 561 7.01 -20.70 -31.32
C ALA A 561 6.39 -19.49 -32.04
N ILE A 562 5.48 -18.74 -31.40
CA ILE A 562 4.89 -17.52 -31.98
C ILE A 562 5.96 -16.50 -32.38
N THR A 563 6.97 -16.30 -31.52
CA THR A 563 8.08 -15.36 -31.79
C THR A 563 8.94 -15.84 -32.97
N THR A 564 9.30 -17.14 -32.99
CA THR A 564 10.06 -17.76 -34.09
C THR A 564 9.29 -17.71 -35.42
N LEU A 565 7.95 -17.80 -35.36
CA LEU A 565 7.05 -17.64 -36.50
C LEU A 565 6.66 -16.17 -36.78
N GLY A 566 7.34 -15.18 -36.18
CA GLY A 566 6.97 -13.76 -36.29
C GLY A 566 6.94 -13.18 -37.71
N LYS A 567 7.62 -13.82 -38.68
CA LYS A 567 7.56 -13.45 -40.11
C LYS A 567 6.21 -13.77 -40.78
N TRP A 568 5.50 -14.80 -40.33
CA TRP A 568 4.23 -15.20 -40.93
C TRP A 568 3.11 -14.25 -40.52
N ALA A 569 2.22 -13.93 -41.47
CA ALA A 569 1.12 -13.00 -41.24
C ALA A 569 0.18 -13.55 -40.16
N ASP A 570 -0.33 -14.77 -40.35
CA ASP A 570 -1.27 -15.44 -39.47
C ASP A 570 -0.66 -16.70 -38.83
N ILE A 571 -1.01 -16.94 -37.56
CA ILE A 571 -0.59 -18.12 -36.79
C ILE A 571 -1.82 -18.63 -36.04
N GLN A 572 -2.40 -19.73 -36.52
CA GLN A 572 -3.51 -20.40 -35.84
C GLN A 572 -2.98 -21.34 -34.77
N ILE A 573 -3.61 -21.33 -33.60
CA ILE A 573 -3.20 -22.15 -32.45
C ILE A 573 -4.39 -22.98 -32.00
N THR A 574 -4.22 -24.30 -31.98
CA THR A 574 -5.18 -25.23 -31.37
C THR A 574 -4.53 -25.97 -30.21
N GLU A 575 -5.33 -26.51 -29.29
CA GLU A 575 -4.82 -27.23 -28.13
C GLU A 575 -5.30 -28.69 -28.13
N GLN A 576 -4.42 -29.62 -27.77
CA GLN A 576 -4.65 -31.06 -27.80
C GLN A 576 -4.06 -31.71 -26.55
N GLN A 577 -4.71 -32.75 -26.03
CA GLN A 577 -4.12 -33.62 -24.99
C GLN A 577 -2.80 -34.22 -25.46
N SER A 578 -1.82 -34.25 -24.55
CA SER A 578 -0.68 -35.16 -24.68
C SER A 578 -0.13 -35.55 -23.31
N SER A 579 0.00 -36.86 -23.10
CA SER A 579 0.74 -37.43 -21.96
C SER A 579 2.24 -37.61 -22.26
N GLU A 580 2.67 -37.30 -23.49
CA GLU A 580 4.07 -37.39 -23.94
C GLU A 580 4.74 -36.02 -24.08
N VAL A 581 3.97 -34.96 -24.36
CA VAL A 581 4.45 -33.59 -24.56
C VAL A 581 3.97 -32.70 -23.39
N PRO A 582 4.87 -32.04 -22.63
CA PRO A 582 4.52 -31.12 -21.55
C PRO A 582 3.53 -30.03 -21.96
N ALA A 583 2.64 -29.64 -21.04
CA ALA A 583 1.66 -28.58 -21.28
C ALA A 583 2.34 -27.26 -21.70
N GLY A 584 1.75 -26.57 -22.68
CA GLY A 584 2.30 -25.32 -23.24
C GLY A 584 3.39 -25.50 -24.32
N GLN A 585 3.82 -26.74 -24.64
CA GLN A 585 4.74 -27.01 -25.74
C GLN A 585 4.01 -27.43 -27.04
N VAL A 586 4.61 -27.12 -28.19
CA VAL A 586 4.09 -27.47 -29.51
C VAL A 586 4.25 -28.96 -29.80
N ILE A 587 3.12 -29.64 -30.05
CA ILE A 587 3.03 -31.05 -30.47
C ILE A 587 3.33 -31.18 -31.97
N SER A 588 2.79 -30.29 -32.80
CA SER A 588 2.94 -30.33 -34.26
C SER A 588 2.74 -28.95 -34.90
N GLN A 589 3.17 -28.82 -36.14
CA GLN A 589 2.99 -27.64 -36.99
C GLN A 589 2.55 -28.05 -38.40
N ASP A 590 1.80 -27.19 -39.08
CA ASP A 590 1.47 -27.30 -40.50
C ASP A 590 1.50 -25.91 -41.15
N PRO A 591 2.20 -25.70 -42.28
CA PRO A 591 3.08 -26.64 -42.96
C PRO A 591 4.30 -27.10 -42.14
N SER A 592 4.76 -28.32 -42.47
CA SER A 592 6.00 -28.90 -41.97
C SER A 592 7.23 -28.07 -42.34
N ALA A 593 8.19 -27.94 -41.42
CA ALA A 593 9.49 -27.32 -41.68
C ALA A 593 10.45 -28.17 -42.54
N THR A 594 10.09 -29.44 -42.83
CA THR A 594 10.83 -30.34 -43.72
C THR A 594 9.95 -30.83 -44.87
N SER A 595 10.51 -30.85 -46.08
CA SER A 595 9.85 -31.33 -47.31
C SER A 595 9.72 -32.86 -47.37
N GLU A 596 9.00 -33.38 -48.37
CA GLU A 596 8.87 -34.83 -48.61
C GLU A 596 10.23 -35.52 -48.86
N ASP A 597 11.20 -34.81 -49.44
CA ASP A 597 12.57 -35.29 -49.67
C ASP A 597 13.49 -35.18 -48.43
N GLY A 598 13.01 -34.54 -47.35
CA GLY A 598 13.76 -34.36 -46.09
C GLY A 598 14.62 -33.08 -46.01
N ASP A 599 14.59 -32.24 -47.04
CA ASP A 599 15.23 -30.92 -47.05
C ASP A 599 14.40 -29.86 -46.29
N THR A 600 14.99 -28.69 -46.04
CA THR A 600 14.29 -27.53 -45.44
C THR A 600 13.11 -27.07 -46.31
N ALA A 601 11.93 -26.92 -45.71
CA ALA A 601 10.74 -26.42 -46.38
C ALA A 601 10.70 -24.90 -46.48
N TYR A 602 10.04 -24.40 -47.53
CA TYR A 602 9.78 -22.99 -47.77
C TYR A 602 8.29 -22.81 -48.12
N GLY A 603 7.70 -21.69 -47.68
CA GLY A 603 6.30 -21.34 -47.96
C GLY A 603 6.12 -19.83 -48.08
N ASN A 604 4.92 -19.37 -48.43
CA ASN A 604 4.66 -17.93 -48.53
C ASN A 604 4.48 -17.35 -47.11
N PRO A 605 5.18 -16.26 -46.72
CA PRO A 605 5.02 -15.64 -45.41
C PRO A 605 3.61 -15.04 -45.18
N ASP A 606 2.81 -14.81 -46.23
CA ASP A 606 1.41 -14.37 -46.09
C ASP A 606 0.40 -15.53 -45.93
N GLU A 607 0.84 -16.79 -46.00
CA GLU A 607 0.02 -17.96 -45.68
C GLU A 607 0.01 -18.25 -44.17
N THR A 608 -1.12 -18.74 -43.67
CA THR A 608 -1.31 -19.16 -42.27
C THR A 608 -0.44 -20.36 -41.92
N ILE A 609 0.29 -20.30 -40.80
CA ILE A 609 0.82 -21.50 -40.13
C ILE A 609 -0.13 -21.91 -39.01
N SER A 610 -0.43 -23.21 -38.91
CA SER A 610 -1.14 -23.80 -37.78
C SER A 610 -0.15 -24.50 -36.85
N ILE A 611 -0.28 -24.30 -35.52
CA ILE A 611 0.43 -25.07 -34.51
C ILE A 611 -0.55 -25.71 -33.52
N VAL A 612 -0.25 -26.94 -33.11
CA VAL A 612 -0.98 -27.65 -32.06
C VAL A 612 -0.16 -27.63 -30.78
N VAL A 613 -0.72 -27.14 -29.69
CA VAL A 613 -0.05 -27.02 -28.37
C VAL A 613 -0.63 -28.04 -27.39
N SER A 614 0.20 -28.58 -26.52
CA SER A 614 -0.22 -29.55 -25.51
C SER A 614 -1.01 -28.91 -24.36
N SER A 615 -2.18 -29.46 -24.03
CA SER A 615 -2.88 -29.25 -22.75
C SER A 615 -2.41 -30.22 -21.64
N GLY A 616 -1.39 -31.03 -21.92
CA GLY A 616 -0.91 -32.07 -21.02
C GLY A 616 -1.92 -33.20 -20.80
N ASN A 617 -1.96 -33.72 -19.58
CA ASN A 617 -2.90 -34.77 -19.15
C ASN A 617 -4.36 -34.29 -19.00
N GLN A 618 -4.64 -32.97 -19.08
CA GLN A 618 -6.00 -32.43 -19.04
C GLN A 618 -6.63 -32.41 -20.43
N ALA A 619 -7.94 -32.64 -20.51
CA ALA A 619 -8.72 -32.52 -21.75
C ALA A 619 -8.66 -31.08 -22.30
N PRO A 620 -8.76 -30.86 -23.62
CA PRO A 620 -8.85 -29.52 -24.18
C PRO A 620 -10.18 -28.88 -23.75
N ALA A 621 -10.22 -27.56 -23.63
CA ALA A 621 -11.46 -26.84 -23.39
C ALA A 621 -12.34 -26.85 -24.67
N ASP A 622 -13.19 -27.88 -24.78
CA ASP A 622 -13.95 -28.19 -26.00
C ASP A 622 -14.80 -27.01 -26.49
N THR A 623 -14.42 -26.45 -27.64
CA THR A 623 -15.04 -25.26 -28.23
C THR A 623 -15.77 -25.61 -29.53
N THR A 624 -16.78 -26.48 -29.47
CA THR A 624 -17.66 -26.72 -30.64
C THR A 624 -19.11 -27.11 -30.29
N THR A 625 -20.05 -26.64 -31.13
CA THR A 625 -21.50 -26.84 -31.00
C THR A 625 -21.99 -28.10 -31.75
N THR A 626 -22.78 -28.98 -31.11
CA THR A 626 -24.07 -29.49 -31.67
C THR A 626 -24.86 -30.45 -30.73
N THR A 627 -26.19 -30.41 -30.91
CA THR A 627 -27.26 -31.39 -30.58
C THR A 627 -26.84 -32.88 -30.73
N ASP A 628 -27.38 -33.89 -30.03
CA ASP A 628 -28.77 -34.11 -29.56
C ASP A 628 -28.88 -35.31 -28.58
N THR A 629 -29.96 -35.34 -27.77
CA THR A 629 -30.65 -36.48 -27.11
C THR A 629 -29.94 -37.84 -26.91
N THR A 630 -29.76 -38.25 -25.65
CA THR A 630 -30.29 -39.55 -25.15
C THR A 630 -30.49 -39.59 -23.62
N THR A 631 -31.28 -40.54 -23.12
CA THR A 631 -31.91 -40.51 -21.79
C THR A 631 -31.19 -41.33 -20.71
N ASP A 632 -31.07 -40.74 -19.52
CA ASP A 632 -30.89 -41.29 -18.16
C ASP A 632 -31.04 -42.82 -17.95
N SER A 633 -30.08 -43.43 -17.23
CA SER A 633 -30.31 -44.47 -16.21
C SER A 633 -29.09 -44.76 -15.31
N ALA A 634 -29.34 -45.01 -14.03
CA ALA A 634 -28.44 -45.53 -12.98
C ALA A 634 -27.24 -44.62 -12.58
N SER A 635 -27.21 -43.84 -11.49
CA SER A 635 -27.66 -43.97 -10.08
C SER A 635 -26.61 -44.47 -9.07
N THR A 636 -26.48 -43.73 -7.97
CA THR A 636 -25.99 -44.17 -6.64
C THR A 636 -24.58 -44.78 -6.54
N ALA A 637 -23.53 -43.93 -6.56
CA ALA A 637 -22.20 -44.33 -6.08
C ALA A 637 -21.27 -43.21 -5.55
N ASP A 638 -21.70 -41.97 -5.28
CA ASP A 638 -20.81 -40.98 -4.64
C ASP A 638 -21.49 -39.99 -3.67
N THR A 639 -21.94 -40.52 -2.54
CA THR A 639 -22.25 -39.71 -1.33
C THR A 639 -21.41 -40.21 -0.15
N ALA A 640 -20.22 -40.74 -0.46
CA ALA A 640 -19.42 -41.55 0.47
C ALA A 640 -17.98 -41.02 0.66
N GLN A 641 -17.41 -40.27 -0.30
CA GLN A 641 -16.04 -39.76 -0.16
C GLN A 641 -15.93 -38.39 0.52
N GLN A 642 -17.03 -37.62 0.64
CA GLN A 642 -17.04 -36.32 1.33
C GLN A 642 -16.97 -36.38 2.88
N SER A 643 -16.94 -37.57 3.51
CA SER A 643 -17.08 -37.70 4.98
C SER A 643 -15.86 -38.24 5.74
N THR A 644 -14.75 -38.56 5.06
CA THR A 644 -13.57 -39.21 5.68
C THR A 644 -12.29 -38.37 5.74
N ALA A 645 -12.24 -37.21 5.07
CA ALA A 645 -11.09 -36.29 5.13
C ALA A 645 -10.98 -35.48 6.45
N ALA A 646 -12.06 -35.42 7.24
CA ALA A 646 -12.16 -34.62 8.48
C ALA A 646 -11.30 -35.11 9.67
N ALA A 647 -10.31 -35.99 9.43
CA ALA A 647 -9.54 -36.68 10.47
C ALA A 647 -8.25 -35.98 10.90
N ASN A 648 -7.68 -35.07 10.08
CA ASN A 648 -6.38 -34.41 10.34
C ASN A 648 -6.43 -32.86 10.38
N GLY A 649 -7.61 -32.25 10.33
CA GLY A 649 -7.83 -30.93 10.95
C GLY A 649 -7.26 -29.67 10.29
N GLU A 650 -6.87 -29.68 9.02
CA GLU A 650 -6.48 -28.44 8.30
C GLU A 650 -7.56 -27.99 7.31
N VAL A 651 -8.31 -26.95 7.69
CA VAL A 651 -9.31 -26.29 6.83
C VAL A 651 -8.65 -25.14 6.09
N TRP A 652 -8.82 -25.07 4.78
CA TRP A 652 -8.22 -24.04 3.92
C TRP A 652 -9.35 -23.21 3.28
N LYS A 653 -9.43 -21.91 3.59
CA LYS A 653 -10.51 -21.02 3.14
C LYS A 653 -10.01 -19.94 2.19
N CYS A 654 -10.82 -19.61 1.19
CA CYS A 654 -10.66 -18.41 0.37
C CYS A 654 -11.91 -17.53 0.55
N THR A 655 -11.69 -16.23 0.75
CA THR A 655 -12.77 -15.24 0.84
C THR A 655 -12.40 -14.06 -0.06
N GLN A 656 -13.15 -13.85 -1.14
CA GLN A 656 -12.75 -12.95 -2.23
C GLN A 656 -13.98 -12.33 -2.91
N THR A 657 -13.95 -11.03 -3.15
CA THR A 657 -15.01 -10.36 -3.93
C THR A 657 -14.72 -10.55 -5.42
N LEU A 658 -15.63 -11.22 -6.12
CA LEU A 658 -15.64 -11.33 -7.57
C LEU A 658 -16.33 -10.08 -8.13
N ASN A 659 -15.64 -9.31 -8.96
CA ASN A 659 -16.26 -8.22 -9.72
C ASN A 659 -17.18 -8.79 -10.81
N THR A 660 -18.05 -7.96 -11.40
CA THR A 660 -18.89 -8.37 -12.54
C THR A 660 -18.00 -8.83 -13.72
N PRO A 661 -18.14 -10.08 -14.22
CA PRO A 661 -17.38 -10.52 -15.38
C PRO A 661 -17.77 -9.75 -16.64
N ASN A 662 -16.80 -9.50 -17.52
CA ASN A 662 -17.08 -8.89 -18.81
C ASN A 662 -18.01 -9.80 -19.63
N GLY A 663 -19.10 -9.22 -20.14
CA GLY A 663 -20.12 -9.95 -20.92
C GLY A 663 -21.25 -10.58 -20.11
N TYR A 664 -21.26 -10.48 -18.76
CA TYR A 664 -22.37 -10.99 -17.94
C TYR A 664 -23.70 -10.30 -18.28
N GLN A 665 -24.75 -11.09 -18.53
CA GLN A 665 -26.07 -10.60 -18.97
C GLN A 665 -27.16 -10.68 -17.88
N GLY A 666 -26.85 -11.25 -16.71
CA GLY A 666 -27.77 -11.39 -15.58
C GLY A 666 -28.47 -12.75 -15.47
N GLY A 667 -28.00 -13.75 -16.23
CA GLY A 667 -28.44 -15.14 -16.21
C GLY A 667 -27.89 -15.96 -15.04
N ALA A 668 -28.14 -17.27 -15.09
CA ALA A 668 -27.70 -18.18 -14.04
C ALA A 668 -26.20 -18.52 -14.17
N ILE A 669 -25.45 -18.40 -13.08
CA ILE A 669 -24.00 -18.62 -13.05
C ILE A 669 -23.65 -20.05 -12.60
N ARG A 670 -22.54 -20.56 -13.14
CA ARG A 670 -21.72 -21.62 -12.55
C ARG A 670 -20.40 -21.02 -12.07
N LEU A 671 -20.01 -21.36 -10.84
CA LEU A 671 -18.69 -21.11 -10.28
C LEU A 671 -17.99 -22.45 -10.08
N GLU A 672 -16.89 -22.70 -10.78
CA GLU A 672 -16.18 -23.99 -10.77
C GLU A 672 -14.73 -23.81 -10.34
N LEU A 673 -14.38 -24.37 -9.18
CA LEU A 673 -13.05 -24.29 -8.58
C LEU A 673 -12.17 -25.43 -9.08
N ILE A 674 -11.01 -25.09 -9.62
CA ILE A 674 -9.96 -26.03 -10.01
C ILE A 674 -8.77 -25.88 -9.05
N GLN A 675 -8.29 -26.99 -8.48
CA GLN A 675 -7.10 -27.04 -7.62
C GLN A 675 -6.21 -28.26 -7.95
N GLU A 676 -4.90 -28.12 -7.78
CA GLU A 676 -3.96 -29.26 -7.85
C GLU A 676 -3.76 -29.86 -6.45
N VAL A 677 -4.13 -31.13 -6.27
CA VAL A 677 -4.12 -31.82 -4.99
C VAL A 677 -3.20 -33.04 -5.10
N ASN A 678 -2.04 -33.00 -4.47
CA ASN A 678 -1.00 -34.04 -4.55
C ASN A 678 -0.52 -34.39 -5.98
N GLY A 679 -0.65 -33.47 -6.95
CA GLY A 679 -0.33 -33.70 -8.37
C GLY A 679 -1.50 -34.13 -9.24
N GLU A 680 -2.72 -34.24 -8.70
CA GLU A 680 -3.95 -34.52 -9.47
C GLU A 680 -4.90 -33.31 -9.43
N THR A 681 -5.43 -32.91 -10.59
CA THR A 681 -6.36 -31.79 -10.68
C THR A 681 -7.76 -32.19 -10.18
N THR A 682 -8.25 -31.51 -9.15
CA THR A 682 -9.60 -31.66 -8.60
C THR A 682 -10.47 -30.49 -9.04
N SER A 683 -11.63 -30.78 -9.67
CA SER A 683 -12.70 -29.79 -9.86
C SER A 683 -13.72 -29.88 -8.71
N THR A 684 -14.21 -28.73 -8.26
CA THR A 684 -15.31 -28.60 -7.29
C THR A 684 -16.24 -27.48 -7.73
N LYS A 685 -17.50 -27.82 -8.05
CA LYS A 685 -18.53 -26.83 -8.33
C LYS A 685 -18.97 -26.15 -7.03
N VAL A 686 -18.83 -24.83 -7.00
CA VAL A 686 -19.21 -23.96 -5.87
C VAL A 686 -20.66 -23.50 -6.03
N VAL A 687 -21.03 -23.11 -7.25
CA VAL A 687 -22.40 -22.76 -7.68
C VAL A 687 -22.63 -23.43 -9.04
N ASP A 688 -23.83 -23.94 -9.31
CA ASP A 688 -24.18 -24.51 -10.62
C ASP A 688 -25.65 -24.20 -10.98
N GLY A 689 -25.87 -23.07 -11.66
CA GLY A 689 -27.18 -22.67 -12.15
C GLY A 689 -27.97 -21.72 -11.25
N GLU A 690 -27.32 -20.92 -10.40
CA GLU A 690 -27.98 -19.87 -9.62
C GLU A 690 -27.68 -18.47 -10.18
N ALA A 691 -28.68 -17.60 -10.30
CA ALA A 691 -28.47 -16.21 -10.68
C ALA A 691 -27.91 -15.42 -9.48
N ILE A 692 -26.69 -14.89 -9.63
CA ILE A 692 -26.00 -14.14 -8.57
C ILE A 692 -25.81 -12.67 -8.94
N THR A 693 -25.93 -11.80 -7.95
CA THR A 693 -25.63 -10.36 -8.12
C THR A 693 -24.14 -10.14 -7.95
N PHE A 694 -23.50 -9.53 -8.95
CA PHE A 694 -22.13 -9.03 -8.81
C PHE A 694 -22.12 -7.56 -8.35
N PRO A 695 -21.09 -7.10 -7.60
CA PRO A 695 -19.95 -7.88 -7.12
C PRO A 695 -20.34 -8.93 -6.08
N TYR A 696 -19.86 -10.16 -6.27
CA TYR A 696 -20.27 -11.34 -5.49
C TYR A 696 -19.17 -11.72 -4.50
N THR A 697 -19.51 -11.82 -3.21
CA THR A 697 -18.55 -12.25 -2.18
C THR A 697 -18.51 -13.77 -2.11
N LEU A 698 -17.42 -14.35 -2.59
CA LEU A 698 -17.10 -15.76 -2.47
C LEU A 698 -16.60 -16.06 -1.04
N ASP A 699 -17.16 -17.08 -0.37
CA ASP A 699 -16.55 -17.73 0.81
C ASP A 699 -16.58 -19.24 0.59
N ILE A 700 -15.41 -19.84 0.36
CA ILE A 700 -15.29 -21.27 0.03
C ILE A 700 -14.15 -21.95 0.76
N THR A 701 -14.28 -23.28 0.91
CA THR A 701 -13.24 -24.14 1.47
C THR A 701 -12.60 -24.94 0.34
N GLY A 702 -11.28 -24.85 0.21
CA GLY A 702 -10.48 -25.59 -0.76
C GLY A 702 -9.89 -26.89 -0.20
N ALA A 703 -9.15 -27.60 -1.05
CA ALA A 703 -8.46 -28.83 -0.70
C ALA A 703 -7.42 -28.61 0.43
N SER A 704 -7.36 -29.58 1.35
CA SER A 704 -6.47 -29.49 2.51
C SER A 704 -5.00 -29.55 2.10
N GLY A 705 -4.23 -28.54 2.51
CA GLY A 705 -2.81 -28.41 2.17
C GLY A 705 -2.52 -27.71 0.84
N VAL A 706 -3.55 -27.20 0.13
CA VAL A 706 -3.39 -26.52 -1.15
C VAL A 706 -3.70 -25.02 -1.00
N SER A 707 -2.68 -24.18 -1.19
CA SER A 707 -2.77 -22.72 -1.00
C SER A 707 -3.35 -21.96 -2.18
N GLU A 708 -3.53 -22.60 -3.34
CA GLU A 708 -3.85 -21.94 -4.61
C GLU A 708 -4.95 -22.68 -5.37
N GLY A 709 -5.60 -21.99 -6.30
CA GLY A 709 -6.62 -22.54 -7.19
C GLY A 709 -7.17 -21.48 -8.14
N THR A 710 -7.91 -21.92 -9.15
CA THR A 710 -8.54 -21.02 -10.13
C THR A 710 -10.04 -21.25 -10.13
N LEU A 711 -10.81 -20.18 -9.93
CA LEU A 711 -12.27 -20.22 -10.02
C LEU A 711 -12.72 -19.73 -11.39
N TYR A 712 -13.30 -20.62 -12.18
CA TYR A 712 -13.90 -20.29 -13.46
C TYR A 712 -15.35 -19.86 -13.26
N VAL A 713 -15.77 -18.84 -14.03
CA VAL A 713 -17.11 -18.24 -13.95
C VAL A 713 -17.77 -18.33 -15.31
N SER A 714 -18.94 -18.97 -15.36
CA SER A 714 -19.68 -19.21 -16.60
C SER A 714 -21.16 -18.88 -16.44
N GLU A 715 -21.78 -18.30 -17.47
CA GLU A 715 -23.21 -17.93 -17.49
C GLU A 715 -24.00 -18.87 -18.40
N LEU A 716 -25.20 -19.25 -17.94
CA LEU A 716 -26.15 -20.06 -18.69
C LEU A 716 -26.88 -19.21 -19.74
N ILE A 717 -26.35 -19.20 -20.97
CA ILE A 717 -26.91 -18.48 -22.12
C ILE A 717 -27.45 -19.51 -23.11
N ASP A 718 -28.71 -19.35 -23.54
CA ASP A 718 -29.43 -20.24 -24.45
C ASP A 718 -29.34 -21.76 -24.11
N GLY A 719 -29.23 -22.07 -22.81
CA GLY A 719 -29.16 -23.43 -22.28
C GLY A 719 -27.76 -24.04 -22.16
N ASN A 720 -26.70 -23.31 -22.53
CA ASN A 720 -25.30 -23.75 -22.37
C ASN A 720 -24.54 -22.80 -21.42
N PHE A 721 -23.59 -23.32 -20.66
CA PHE A 721 -22.73 -22.49 -19.81
C PHE A 721 -21.55 -21.92 -20.62
N GLN A 722 -21.57 -20.63 -20.93
CA GLN A 722 -20.48 -19.91 -21.58
C GLN A 722 -19.55 -19.29 -20.53
N GLN A 723 -18.26 -19.58 -20.61
CA GLN A 723 -17.27 -19.00 -19.69
C GLN A 723 -17.10 -17.50 -19.92
N LEU A 724 -17.21 -16.71 -18.85
CA LEU A 724 -17.04 -15.25 -18.84
C LEU A 724 -15.65 -14.82 -18.32
N GLY A 725 -14.98 -15.69 -17.57
CA GLY A 725 -13.64 -15.40 -17.04
C GLY A 725 -13.17 -16.40 -15.99
N SER A 726 -12.04 -16.09 -15.37
CA SER A 726 -11.51 -16.85 -14.24
C SER A 726 -10.83 -15.94 -13.22
N TYR A 727 -10.81 -16.36 -11.96
CA TYR A 727 -10.16 -15.64 -10.86
C TYR A 727 -9.12 -16.56 -10.20
N PRO A 728 -7.84 -16.15 -10.12
CA PRO A 728 -6.89 -16.82 -9.25
C PRO A 728 -7.33 -16.59 -7.79
N LEU A 729 -7.33 -17.67 -7.02
CA LEU A 729 -7.69 -17.71 -5.61
C LEU A 729 -6.50 -18.15 -4.77
N THR A 730 -6.24 -17.42 -3.68
CA THR A 730 -5.31 -17.88 -2.63
C THR A 730 -6.08 -18.34 -1.41
N PHE A 731 -5.99 -19.63 -1.12
CA PHE A 731 -6.53 -20.25 0.08
C PHE A 731 -5.57 -20.07 1.25
N LYS A 732 -6.13 -19.72 2.41
CA LYS A 732 -5.39 -19.60 3.66
C LYS A 732 -5.89 -20.65 4.64
N LYS A 733 -4.97 -21.30 5.32
CA LYS A 733 -5.30 -22.18 6.45
C LYS A 733 -6.06 -21.36 7.50
N ALA A 734 -7.25 -21.82 7.87
CA ALA A 734 -8.02 -21.29 8.99
C ALA A 734 -7.51 -21.91 10.30
N GLU A 735 -7.38 -21.07 11.33
CA GLU A 735 -7.04 -21.47 12.71
C GLU A 735 -8.29 -21.73 13.56
#